data_AF-A0A514XFC6-F1
#
_entry.id   AF-A0A514XFC6-F1
#
_cell.length_a   1.000
_cell.length_b   1.000
_cell.length_c   1.000
_cell.angle_alpha   90.00
_cell.angle_beta   90.00
_cell.angle_gamma   90.00
#
_symmetry.space_group_name_H-M   'P 1'
#
loop_
_entity.id
_entity.type
_entity.pdbx_description
1 polymer ?
#
loop_
_entity_poly.entity_id
_entity_poly.type
_entity_poly.pdbx_seq_one_letter_code
_entity_poly.pdbx_strand_id
1 'polypeptide(L)'
;MSIIGSIRALVVLMSVLSTYGVQAQAAAATTSVPNLQLNNLRIANRAQCAVDSELPTDTAFIVVDGYNAGKLSYSLAKNIGADVTQMSTEGMQDFRIAVSLLTKNIVNKLFAGALPMLPLNLKTSKLAKYNELAAKCEKKTYCPELNTYLAKIWDNSEGAGVPWTNIDNFSATQFLKAKKSDRVGCYYIKKFSGLQGNLHTTELDAASLQDMAQSYLKSDKNITVCEDRDATLDSRNAMIQLNLKLDGAGDFNAYGFDFWNSLKIYLSFAWRYSNLPAQVSPHMGELFKSIALEESIMLVPNGCKSIEKPSCDAETLSLNSIRELAKPGQNPADSFKENPDGPDKGAVNNGTRSVNDDFLGTRGYEEASDWVENFRKNFVQNRGSMKNRLQSAIQFLNVISGAMTAEELNEFVKPMAFAGNYTAAHRDELYYMCTEARLAGDKRLDFMRTGIDRVKQLSVMQKAFEGSAKTLDQMSQYFDSSAIGLISYCDTLEKQNIWNVDGYTVNKAGFNRWAKEILNIPRDKDTVTTEFQPMSFGAPLLVWDKTKPLNSSNVICQTGMDCARKLTKAMVDLYAVSKYADAFLPVSSTVASPDIFNPYADLKACKIYDPWFQTRRANKRLFADLTSTVLFGWNALPLYIDVDFTAPKVTSLQQLIENGTVKFDPAIQKSKMQYSVLADFGPLVGAPCAVSIAPNSAKAFNFYAFNGITMNYCKSRSDGTAIGGENGSVDNKVPKARSYCGGCSINFVGVTSGAAMATANALPINPIKLGIYFFRSIQRFVDAKKDKVNIPMSSDVNLQKVAETYQKYGGYIPEHCVEQLGAGVGCYQNICMAKAVDAFEKYTGKKVIDVNTSNSGPTSSSITKTISIKSALCDGEVLMKFNCTDDGKKFSTYERFGGLYGRTKECRDAIGQNFWGH
;
A
#
# COMPACT_ATOMS: atom_id res chain seq x y z
N MET A 1 -35.41 -65.84 -50.43
CA MET A 1 -34.00 -65.80 -50.86
C MET A 1 -33.46 -64.40 -50.64
N SER A 2 -33.14 -64.20 -49.40
CA SER A 2 -32.73 -63.01 -48.67
C SER A 2 -31.94 -63.65 -47.51
N ILE A 3 -30.87 -63.02 -47.01
CA ILE A 3 -29.85 -63.63 -46.13
C ILE A 3 -28.69 -64.30 -46.89
N ILE A 4 -27.95 -63.56 -47.74
CA ILE A 4 -26.50 -63.81 -48.00
C ILE A 4 -25.72 -62.47 -48.17
N GLY A 5 -26.40 -61.35 -48.50
CA GLY A 5 -25.76 -60.04 -48.67
C GLY A 5 -25.38 -59.28 -47.40
N SER A 6 -26.00 -59.56 -46.24
CA SER A 6 -25.81 -58.73 -45.03
C SER A 6 -24.74 -59.24 -44.05
N ILE A 7 -24.13 -60.40 -44.29
CA ILE A 7 -23.08 -60.97 -43.40
C ILE A 7 -21.67 -60.54 -43.85
N ARG A 8 -21.45 -60.22 -45.14
CA ARG A 8 -20.16 -59.71 -45.63
C ARG A 8 -19.90 -58.24 -45.29
N ALA A 9 -20.93 -57.42 -45.09
CA ALA A 9 -20.75 -56.02 -44.70
C ALA A 9 -20.38 -55.85 -43.21
N LEU A 10 -20.80 -56.76 -42.32
CA LEU A 10 -20.51 -56.66 -40.88
C LEU A 10 -19.10 -57.18 -40.51
N VAL A 11 -18.59 -58.19 -41.24
CA VAL A 11 -17.26 -58.77 -41.00
C VAL A 11 -16.14 -57.87 -41.54
N VAL A 12 -16.39 -57.12 -42.61
CA VAL A 12 -15.44 -56.11 -43.13
C VAL A 12 -15.43 -54.85 -42.26
N LEU A 13 -16.55 -54.49 -41.62
CA LEU A 13 -16.58 -53.36 -40.68
C LEU A 13 -15.86 -53.66 -39.35
N MET A 14 -15.85 -54.91 -38.86
CA MET A 14 -15.14 -55.29 -37.62
C MET A 14 -13.63 -55.56 -37.81
N SER A 15 -13.16 -55.83 -39.03
CA SER A 15 -11.73 -56.04 -39.30
C SER A 15 -10.96 -54.75 -39.63
N VAL A 16 -11.66 -53.67 -39.97
CA VAL A 16 -11.06 -52.32 -40.09
C VAL A 16 -11.00 -51.58 -38.73
N LEU A 17 -11.79 -52.00 -37.73
CA LEU A 17 -11.78 -51.42 -36.38
C LEU A 17 -10.80 -52.09 -35.40
N SER A 18 -10.12 -53.18 -35.78
CA SER A 18 -9.20 -53.94 -34.91
C SER A 18 -7.71 -53.83 -35.26
N THR A 19 -7.34 -53.03 -36.27
CA THR A 19 -5.93 -52.78 -36.66
C THR A 19 -5.43 -51.35 -36.40
N TYR A 20 -6.24 -50.49 -35.78
CA TYR A 20 -5.79 -49.21 -35.19
C TYR A 20 -5.67 -49.27 -33.66
N GLY A 21 -5.29 -50.42 -33.13
CA GLY A 21 -4.78 -50.57 -31.76
C GLY A 21 -3.28 -50.31 -31.69
N VAL A 22 -2.81 -49.18 -32.23
CA VAL A 22 -1.45 -48.70 -31.98
C VAL A 22 -1.47 -48.00 -30.62
N GLN A 23 -0.58 -48.44 -29.75
CA GLN A 23 -0.18 -47.77 -28.52
C GLN A 23 0.03 -46.26 -28.79
N ALA A 24 -1.01 -45.46 -28.56
CA ALA A 24 -0.80 -44.09 -28.12
C ALA A 24 -0.40 -44.19 -26.65
N GLN A 25 0.89 -44.52 -26.41
CA GLN A 25 1.57 -43.88 -25.31
C GLN A 25 1.21 -42.40 -25.44
N ALA A 26 0.49 -41.87 -24.47
CA ALA A 26 0.41 -40.45 -24.28
C ALA A 26 1.85 -39.98 -24.03
N ALA A 27 2.60 -39.79 -25.10
CA ALA A 27 3.69 -38.85 -25.14
C ALA A 27 3.04 -37.57 -24.66
N ALA A 28 3.27 -37.24 -23.39
CA ALA A 28 2.97 -35.95 -22.84
C ALA A 28 3.48 -34.96 -23.89
N ALA A 29 2.55 -34.32 -24.60
CA ALA A 29 2.89 -33.21 -25.44
C ALA A 29 3.59 -32.25 -24.49
N THR A 30 4.91 -32.20 -24.61
CA THR A 30 5.75 -31.23 -23.92
C THR A 30 5.42 -29.94 -24.63
N THR A 31 4.26 -29.37 -24.28
CA THR A 31 3.93 -28.00 -24.57
C THR A 31 5.08 -27.21 -23.95
N SER A 32 5.98 -26.76 -24.82
CA SER A 32 7.10 -25.93 -24.42
C SER A 32 6.51 -24.75 -23.68
N VAL A 33 6.72 -24.74 -22.37
CA VAL A 33 6.31 -23.65 -21.48
C VAL A 33 6.81 -22.35 -22.12
N PRO A 34 5.93 -21.39 -22.44
CA PRO A 34 6.38 -20.12 -23.00
C PRO A 34 7.42 -19.52 -22.06
N ASN A 35 8.55 -19.07 -22.62
CA ASN A 35 9.69 -18.58 -21.85
C ASN A 35 9.38 -17.17 -21.31
N LEU A 36 8.41 -17.07 -20.40
CA LEU A 36 8.06 -15.85 -19.70
C LEU A 36 9.09 -15.59 -18.59
N GLN A 37 9.81 -14.50 -18.74
CA GLN A 37 10.80 -14.08 -17.77
C GLN A 37 10.15 -13.18 -16.70
N LEU A 38 9.23 -13.75 -15.92
CA LEU A 38 8.62 -13.12 -14.75
C LEU A 38 9.51 -13.25 -13.51
N ASN A 39 9.50 -12.23 -12.65
CA ASN A 39 10.14 -12.31 -11.33
C ASN A 39 9.38 -13.30 -10.44
N ASN A 40 10.05 -13.83 -9.40
CA ASN A 40 9.38 -14.63 -8.38
C ASN A 40 8.28 -13.78 -7.70
N LEU A 41 7.13 -14.38 -7.40
CA LEU A 41 6.06 -13.71 -6.68
C LEU A 41 6.33 -13.73 -5.19
N ARG A 42 6.43 -12.53 -4.60
CA ARG A 42 6.61 -12.33 -3.17
C ARG A 42 5.25 -12.33 -2.47
N ILE A 43 4.87 -13.45 -1.88
CA ILE A 43 3.66 -13.55 -1.06
C ILE A 43 4.02 -13.14 0.36
N ALA A 44 3.36 -12.12 0.89
CA ALA A 44 3.64 -11.57 2.22
C ALA A 44 2.35 -11.43 3.03
N ASN A 45 2.41 -11.78 4.30
CA ASN A 45 1.34 -11.42 5.24
C ASN A 45 1.44 -9.93 5.63
N ARG A 46 0.46 -9.41 6.38
CA ARG A 46 0.44 -7.98 6.75
C ARG A 46 1.70 -7.50 7.48
N ALA A 47 2.25 -8.31 8.38
CA ALA A 47 3.41 -7.94 9.18
C ALA A 47 4.66 -7.85 8.30
N GLN A 48 4.85 -8.81 7.40
CA GLN A 48 5.93 -8.78 6.43
C GLN A 48 5.73 -7.69 5.39
N CYS A 49 4.50 -7.42 4.98
CA CYS A 49 4.20 -6.34 4.04
C CYS A 49 4.68 -4.99 4.58
N ALA A 50 4.42 -4.74 5.88
CA ALA A 50 4.97 -3.58 6.55
C ALA A 50 6.52 -3.63 6.60
N VAL A 51 7.14 -4.79 6.84
CA VAL A 51 8.62 -4.88 6.78
C VAL A 51 9.13 -4.50 5.38
N ASP A 52 8.52 -5.06 4.34
CA ASP A 52 8.91 -4.91 2.94
C ASP A 52 8.62 -3.50 2.39
N SER A 53 7.71 -2.72 3.00
CA SER A 53 7.38 -1.35 2.56
C SER A 53 8.54 -0.35 2.67
N GLU A 54 9.58 -0.68 3.44
CA GLU A 54 10.81 0.13 3.50
C GLU A 54 11.85 -0.27 2.45
N LEU A 55 11.55 -1.25 1.61
CA LEU A 55 12.43 -1.75 0.57
C LEU A 55 11.99 -1.26 -0.81
N PRO A 56 12.95 -0.97 -1.72
CA PRO A 56 12.63 -0.58 -3.08
C PRO A 56 12.04 -1.75 -3.87
N THR A 57 10.99 -1.50 -4.63
CA THR A 57 10.35 -2.53 -5.45
C THR A 57 11.21 -2.95 -6.64
N ASP A 58 11.21 -4.24 -6.97
CA ASP A 58 11.81 -4.79 -8.20
C ASP A 58 10.79 -4.91 -9.34
N THR A 59 9.52 -4.59 -9.06
CA THR A 59 8.41 -4.73 -9.98
C THR A 59 7.44 -3.56 -9.80
N ALA A 60 7.09 -2.88 -10.89
CA ALA A 60 6.17 -1.75 -10.87
C ALA A 60 5.17 -1.85 -12.00
N PHE A 61 3.97 -1.34 -11.77
CA PHE A 61 3.00 -1.08 -12.80
C PHE A 61 3.13 0.35 -13.32
N ILE A 62 2.90 0.55 -14.61
CA ILE A 62 2.64 1.84 -15.22
C ILE A 62 1.15 1.86 -15.56
N VAL A 63 0.40 2.70 -14.86
CA VAL A 63 -0.99 3.02 -15.23
C VAL A 63 -0.92 4.11 -16.29
N VAL A 64 -1.42 3.84 -17.51
CA VAL A 64 -1.33 4.75 -18.66
C VAL A 64 -2.71 5.28 -19.02
N ASP A 65 -2.82 6.60 -19.20
CA ASP A 65 -4.00 7.30 -19.73
C ASP A 65 -3.70 7.92 -21.10
N GLY A 66 -4.19 7.24 -22.14
CA GLY A 66 -4.08 7.66 -23.53
C GLY A 66 -5.02 8.79 -23.95
N TYR A 67 -5.94 9.25 -23.09
CA TYR A 67 -7.01 10.19 -23.48
C TYR A 67 -6.47 11.48 -24.13
N ASN A 68 -5.44 12.09 -23.55
CA ASN A 68 -4.85 13.32 -24.09
C ASN A 68 -4.18 13.09 -25.46
N ALA A 69 -3.54 11.94 -25.65
CA ALA A 69 -2.96 11.56 -26.94
C ALA A 69 -4.03 11.30 -28.00
N GLY A 70 -5.12 10.61 -27.63
CA GLY A 70 -6.28 10.42 -28.50
C GLY A 70 -6.94 11.74 -28.87
N LYS A 71 -7.15 12.66 -27.91
CA LYS A 71 -7.70 14.00 -28.16
C LYS A 71 -6.82 14.83 -29.09
N LEU A 72 -5.51 14.78 -28.92
CA LEU A 72 -4.55 15.46 -29.78
C LEU A 72 -4.62 14.92 -31.21
N SER A 73 -4.64 13.60 -31.35
CA SER A 73 -4.72 12.90 -32.64
C SER A 73 -6.06 13.13 -33.33
N TYR A 74 -7.17 13.12 -32.58
CA TYR A 74 -8.49 13.53 -33.05
C TYR A 74 -8.48 14.95 -33.61
N SER A 75 -7.86 15.89 -32.87
CA SER A 75 -7.82 17.30 -33.28
C SER A 75 -7.01 17.48 -34.56
N LEU A 76 -5.90 16.75 -34.69
CA LEU A 76 -5.11 16.74 -35.90
C LEU A 76 -5.87 16.12 -37.07
N ALA A 77 -6.49 14.95 -36.87
CA ALA A 77 -7.29 14.25 -37.89
C ALA A 77 -8.35 15.16 -38.48
N LYS A 78 -9.08 15.88 -37.61
CA LYS A 78 -10.08 16.88 -38.01
C LYS A 78 -9.48 17.99 -38.87
N ASN A 79 -8.28 18.46 -38.53
CA ASN A 79 -7.61 19.54 -39.26
C ASN A 79 -7.08 19.11 -40.64
N ILE A 80 -6.68 17.84 -40.79
CA ILE A 80 -6.14 17.30 -42.05
C ILE A 80 -7.20 16.55 -42.90
N GLY A 81 -8.45 16.45 -42.42
CA GLY A 81 -9.53 15.75 -43.11
C GLY A 81 -9.41 14.22 -43.10
N ALA A 82 -8.71 13.64 -42.12
CA ALA A 82 -8.57 12.19 -41.94
C ALA A 82 -9.69 11.59 -41.06
N ASP A 83 -9.75 10.26 -40.98
CA ASP A 83 -10.68 9.56 -40.08
C ASP A 83 -10.30 9.83 -38.61
N VAL A 84 -11.18 10.58 -37.93
CA VAL A 84 -10.99 11.01 -36.54
C VAL A 84 -11.02 9.86 -35.54
N THR A 85 -11.79 8.79 -35.81
CA THR A 85 -11.90 7.63 -34.92
C THR A 85 -10.66 6.78 -35.03
N GLN A 86 -10.25 6.48 -36.26
CA GLN A 86 -9.05 5.69 -36.53
C GLN A 86 -7.80 6.39 -35.96
N MET A 87 -7.58 7.67 -36.30
CA MET A 87 -6.41 8.41 -35.81
C MET A 87 -6.41 8.56 -34.28
N SER A 88 -7.58 8.72 -33.66
CA SER A 88 -7.67 8.78 -32.19
C SER A 88 -7.22 7.46 -31.56
N THR A 89 -7.67 6.32 -32.09
CA THR A 89 -7.28 4.99 -31.61
C THR A 89 -5.79 4.71 -31.83
N GLU A 90 -5.28 5.00 -33.03
CA GLU A 90 -3.85 4.87 -33.37
C GLU A 90 -2.99 5.76 -32.47
N GLY A 91 -3.42 7.00 -32.24
CA GLY A 91 -2.73 7.94 -31.35
C GLY A 91 -2.64 7.46 -29.90
N MET A 92 -3.71 6.85 -29.37
CA MET A 92 -3.67 6.22 -28.04
C MET A 92 -2.70 5.03 -28.00
N GLN A 93 -2.75 4.17 -29.03
CA GLN A 93 -1.90 2.98 -29.13
C GLN A 93 -0.42 3.37 -29.22
N ASP A 94 -0.07 4.29 -30.12
CA ASP A 94 1.29 4.80 -30.31
C ASP A 94 1.80 5.47 -29.04
N PHE A 95 0.95 6.21 -28.32
CA PHE A 95 1.32 6.82 -27.05
C PHE A 95 1.70 5.77 -25.99
N ARG A 96 0.85 4.74 -25.78
CA ARG A 96 1.14 3.63 -24.86
C ARG A 96 2.45 2.92 -25.21
N ILE A 97 2.69 2.67 -26.50
CA ILE A 97 3.92 2.02 -26.99
C ILE A 97 5.13 2.92 -26.75
N ALA A 98 5.03 4.22 -27.04
CA ALA A 98 6.10 5.20 -26.82
C ALA A 98 6.48 5.29 -25.34
N VAL A 99 5.51 5.33 -24.42
CA VAL A 99 5.75 5.29 -22.97
C VAL A 99 6.49 4.01 -22.58
N SER A 100 6.04 2.86 -23.07
CA SER A 100 6.61 1.55 -22.74
C SER A 100 8.06 1.43 -23.23
N LEU A 101 8.32 1.78 -24.49
CA LEU A 101 9.65 1.76 -25.09
C LEU A 101 10.60 2.75 -24.42
N LEU A 102 10.13 3.96 -24.08
CA LEU A 102 10.94 4.97 -23.41
C LEU A 102 11.38 4.48 -22.03
N THR A 103 10.42 3.95 -21.28
CA THR A 103 10.68 3.43 -19.93
C THR A 103 11.68 2.28 -19.99
N LYS A 104 11.50 1.33 -20.92
CA LYS A 104 12.43 0.20 -21.14
C LYS A 104 13.83 0.67 -21.55
N ASN A 105 13.92 1.67 -22.44
CA ASN A 105 15.19 2.24 -22.88
C ASN A 105 15.97 2.86 -21.69
N ILE A 106 15.30 3.69 -20.88
CA ILE A 106 15.91 4.33 -19.72
C ILE A 106 16.38 3.28 -18.72
N VAL A 107 15.55 2.28 -18.41
CA VAL A 107 15.93 1.22 -17.46
C VAL A 107 17.14 0.43 -17.97
N ASN A 108 17.16 0.07 -19.26
CA ASN A 108 18.31 -0.64 -19.83
C ASN A 108 19.58 0.22 -19.80
N LYS A 109 19.48 1.53 -20.08
CA LYS A 109 20.61 2.47 -19.94
C LYS A 109 21.11 2.58 -18.50
N LEU A 110 20.21 2.59 -17.50
CA LEU A 110 20.58 2.57 -16.08
C LEU A 110 21.31 1.27 -15.72
N PHE A 111 20.80 0.09 -16.13
CA PHE A 111 21.44 -1.20 -15.85
C PHE A 111 22.79 -1.39 -16.54
N ALA A 112 22.92 -0.89 -17.77
CA ALA A 112 24.16 -0.93 -18.53
C ALA A 112 25.21 0.08 -18.02
N GLY A 113 24.86 0.95 -17.08
CA GLY A 113 25.73 2.03 -16.60
C GLY A 113 25.95 3.13 -17.64
N ALA A 114 25.07 3.24 -18.64
CA ALA A 114 25.09 4.33 -19.63
C ALA A 114 24.43 5.61 -19.08
N LEU A 115 23.47 5.48 -18.17
CA LEU A 115 22.92 6.59 -17.39
C LEU A 115 23.34 6.46 -15.91
N PRO A 116 23.77 7.56 -15.27
CA PRO A 116 24.02 7.57 -13.84
C PRO A 116 22.71 7.63 -13.05
N MET A 117 22.72 7.04 -11.86
CA MET A 117 21.68 7.22 -10.85
C MET A 117 21.82 8.61 -10.20
N LEU A 118 20.70 9.32 -10.14
CA LEU A 118 20.52 10.60 -9.48
C LEU A 118 19.95 10.37 -8.07
N PRO A 119 20.68 10.76 -7.02
CA PRO A 119 20.32 10.43 -5.64
C PRO A 119 19.06 11.16 -5.20
N LEU A 120 18.23 10.48 -4.41
CA LEU A 120 17.07 11.08 -3.75
C LEU A 120 17.51 11.96 -2.56
N ASN A 121 18.52 11.51 -1.81
CA ASN A 121 19.03 12.27 -0.67
C ASN A 121 20.11 13.28 -1.09
N LEU A 122 19.68 14.51 -1.35
CA LEU A 122 20.55 15.61 -1.75
C LEU A 122 21.58 16.00 -0.67
N LYS A 123 21.33 15.71 0.62
CA LYS A 123 22.23 16.10 1.72
C LYS A 123 23.50 15.26 1.79
N THR A 124 23.43 13.98 1.41
CA THR A 124 24.55 13.03 1.46
C THR A 124 25.23 12.83 0.11
N SER A 125 24.62 13.35 -0.96
CA SER A 125 25.11 13.24 -2.32
C SER A 125 26.37 14.09 -2.55
N LYS A 126 27.34 13.55 -3.30
CA LYS A 126 28.55 14.26 -3.74
C LYS A 126 28.38 15.00 -5.08
N LEU A 127 27.19 14.91 -5.70
CA LEU A 127 26.89 15.54 -6.99
C LEU A 127 26.47 17.00 -6.77
N ALA A 128 27.45 17.88 -6.59
CA ALA A 128 27.20 19.26 -6.15
C ALA A 128 26.29 20.03 -7.12
N LYS A 129 26.51 19.88 -8.44
CA LYS A 129 25.70 20.60 -9.44
C LYS A 129 24.27 20.05 -9.47
N TYR A 130 24.11 18.73 -9.47
CA TYR A 130 22.78 18.13 -9.39
C TYR A 130 22.05 18.54 -8.11
N ASN A 131 22.71 18.51 -6.95
CA ASN A 131 22.08 18.87 -5.68
C ASN A 131 21.59 20.33 -5.67
N GLU A 132 22.40 21.26 -6.19
CA GLU A 132 22.04 22.67 -6.31
C GLU A 132 20.84 22.86 -7.26
N LEU A 133 20.91 22.25 -8.46
CA LEU A 133 19.84 22.33 -9.45
C LEU A 133 18.55 21.67 -8.95
N ALA A 134 18.64 20.47 -8.37
CA ALA A 134 17.50 19.76 -7.82
C ALA A 134 16.82 20.60 -6.73
N ALA A 135 17.57 21.16 -5.77
CA ALA A 135 17.01 22.03 -4.73
C ALA A 135 16.39 23.32 -5.30
N LYS A 136 17.01 23.91 -6.33
CA LYS A 136 16.49 25.10 -7.03
C LYS A 136 15.24 24.80 -7.85
N CYS A 137 15.11 23.59 -8.37
CA CYS A 137 14.05 23.15 -9.28
C CYS A 137 12.92 22.37 -8.60
N GLU A 138 13.11 21.84 -7.39
CA GLU A 138 12.14 21.06 -6.61
C GLU A 138 10.77 21.75 -6.54
N LYS A 139 10.79 23.10 -6.56
CA LYS A 139 9.60 23.94 -6.48
C LYS A 139 9.11 24.48 -7.84
N LYS A 140 9.65 24.07 -8.98
CA LYS A 140 9.26 24.61 -10.29
C LYS A 140 8.62 23.56 -11.18
N THR A 141 7.50 23.91 -11.83
CA THR A 141 6.86 23.07 -12.86
C THR A 141 7.75 22.91 -14.10
N TYR A 142 8.56 23.93 -14.41
CA TYR A 142 9.54 23.90 -15.48
C TYR A 142 10.88 24.46 -15.01
N CYS A 143 11.95 23.70 -15.22
CA CYS A 143 13.29 24.12 -14.85
C CYS A 143 14.29 23.97 -16.02
N PRO A 144 14.52 25.05 -16.81
CA PRO A 144 15.40 25.00 -17.97
C PRO A 144 16.83 24.58 -17.63
N GLU A 145 17.36 25.02 -16.48
CA GLU A 145 18.72 24.72 -16.05
C GLU A 145 18.91 23.23 -15.75
N LEU A 146 17.95 22.62 -15.05
CA LEU A 146 17.96 21.17 -14.82
C LEU A 146 17.78 20.40 -16.13
N ASN A 147 16.90 20.86 -17.04
CA ASN A 147 16.77 20.25 -18.36
C ASN A 147 18.08 20.32 -19.17
N THR A 148 18.80 21.44 -19.09
CA THR A 148 20.11 21.60 -19.75
C THR A 148 21.16 20.65 -19.17
N TYR A 149 21.12 20.45 -17.84
CA TYR A 149 21.97 19.49 -17.16
C TYR A 149 21.64 18.04 -17.56
N LEU A 150 20.35 17.69 -17.58
CA LEU A 150 19.87 16.37 -17.98
C LEU A 150 20.14 16.09 -19.46
N ALA A 151 20.09 17.09 -20.34
CA ALA A 151 20.47 16.96 -21.75
C ALA A 151 21.94 16.54 -21.90
N LYS A 152 22.86 17.17 -21.16
CA LYS A 152 24.28 16.77 -21.18
C LYS A 152 24.48 15.32 -20.71
N ILE A 153 23.75 14.89 -19.69
CA ILE A 153 23.78 13.50 -19.22
C ILE A 153 23.23 12.55 -20.30
N TRP A 154 22.10 12.91 -20.90
CA TRP A 154 21.44 12.12 -21.93
C TRP A 154 22.32 11.96 -23.16
N ASP A 155 22.86 13.04 -23.71
CA ASP A 155 23.75 13.03 -24.88
C ASP A 155 25.00 12.20 -24.60
N ASN A 156 25.54 12.27 -23.38
CA ASN A 156 26.68 11.44 -23.00
C ASN A 156 26.34 9.95 -22.96
N SER A 157 25.11 9.60 -22.56
CA SER A 157 24.59 8.22 -22.62
C SER A 157 24.38 7.71 -24.05
N GLU A 158 24.30 8.61 -25.04
CA GLU A 158 24.22 8.30 -26.48
C GLU A 158 25.59 8.28 -27.16
N GLY A 159 26.68 8.43 -26.40
CA GLY A 159 28.05 8.32 -26.92
C GLY A 159 28.77 9.63 -27.20
N ALA A 160 28.32 10.75 -26.61
CA ALA A 160 29.06 12.03 -26.72
C ALA A 160 30.50 11.98 -26.15
N GLY A 161 30.82 10.97 -25.31
CA GLY A 161 32.19 10.67 -24.91
C GLY A 161 32.83 11.64 -23.91
N VAL A 162 32.01 12.48 -23.26
CA VAL A 162 32.47 13.41 -22.22
C VAL A 162 32.74 12.62 -20.93
N PRO A 163 33.91 12.79 -20.28
CA PRO A 163 34.16 12.18 -18.97
C PRO A 163 33.06 12.58 -17.98
N TRP A 164 32.43 11.60 -17.32
CA TRP A 164 31.31 11.85 -16.40
C TRP A 164 31.67 12.86 -15.31
N THR A 165 32.93 12.85 -14.83
CA THR A 165 33.51 13.80 -13.86
C THR A 165 33.45 15.27 -14.30
N ASN A 166 33.39 15.53 -15.61
CA ASN A 166 33.32 16.89 -16.15
C ASN A 166 31.88 17.42 -16.16
N ILE A 167 30.90 16.52 -16.23
CA ILE A 167 29.47 16.87 -16.13
C ILE A 167 29.17 17.21 -14.67
N ASP A 168 29.44 16.28 -13.75
CA ASP A 168 29.39 16.44 -12.29
C ASP A 168 30.36 15.42 -11.65
N ASN A 169 30.50 15.40 -10.33
CA ASN A 169 31.40 14.47 -9.61
C ASN A 169 30.89 13.02 -9.57
N PHE A 170 30.43 12.50 -10.70
CA PHE A 170 29.98 11.12 -10.88
C PHE A 170 31.14 10.15 -10.67
N SER A 171 30.90 9.15 -9.84
CA SER A 171 31.85 8.07 -9.53
C SER A 171 31.21 6.72 -9.82
N ALA A 172 31.97 5.64 -9.67
CA ALA A 172 31.47 4.28 -9.93
C ALA A 172 30.24 3.91 -9.09
N THR A 173 29.99 4.56 -7.95
CA THR A 173 28.82 4.28 -7.09
C THR A 173 27.50 4.77 -7.69
N GLN A 174 27.55 5.69 -8.67
CA GLN A 174 26.36 6.18 -9.36
C GLN A 174 25.98 5.31 -10.56
N PHE A 175 26.76 4.30 -10.93
CA PHE A 175 26.48 3.45 -12.08
C PHE A 175 26.23 2.02 -11.65
N LEU A 176 25.14 1.43 -12.15
CA LEU A 176 24.96 -0.01 -12.04
C LEU A 176 25.94 -0.71 -12.99
N LYS A 177 26.60 -1.75 -12.48
CA LYS A 177 27.49 -2.60 -13.28
C LYS A 177 26.85 -3.97 -13.45
N ALA A 178 25.67 -4.03 -14.06
CA ALA A 178 25.06 -5.31 -14.38
C ALA A 178 25.83 -6.01 -15.50
N LYS A 179 26.03 -7.33 -15.40
CA LYS A 179 26.77 -8.12 -16.41
C LYS A 179 26.03 -8.29 -17.75
N LYS A 180 24.72 -7.99 -17.78
CA LYS A 180 23.85 -8.08 -18.97
C LYS A 180 23.01 -6.80 -19.09
N SER A 181 22.78 -6.33 -20.31
CA SER A 181 22.05 -5.10 -20.62
C SER A 181 20.54 -5.26 -20.77
N ASP A 182 20.04 -6.44 -21.15
CA ASP A 182 18.60 -6.71 -21.28
C ASP A 182 18.04 -7.38 -20.01
N ARG A 183 17.59 -6.55 -19.06
CA ARG A 183 17.16 -7.00 -17.73
C ARG A 183 15.73 -6.58 -17.37
N VAL A 184 14.92 -6.21 -18.36
CA VAL A 184 13.56 -5.70 -18.13
C VAL A 184 12.55 -6.61 -18.79
N GLY A 185 11.68 -7.22 -17.99
CA GLY A 185 10.41 -7.75 -18.49
C GLY A 185 9.40 -6.62 -18.61
N CYS A 186 8.70 -6.51 -19.74
CA CYS A 186 7.72 -5.45 -19.99
C CYS A 186 6.48 -6.09 -20.59
N TYR A 187 5.37 -6.04 -19.84
CA TYR A 187 4.16 -6.80 -20.15
C TYR A 187 2.93 -5.90 -20.10
N TYR A 188 2.06 -5.98 -21.10
CA TYR A 188 0.70 -5.45 -21.01
C TYR A 188 -0.14 -6.44 -20.22
N ILE A 189 -0.84 -5.98 -19.18
CA ILE A 189 -1.74 -6.81 -18.38
C ILE A 189 -3.13 -6.79 -19.01
N LYS A 190 -3.54 -7.93 -19.59
CA LYS A 190 -4.91 -8.13 -20.10
C LYS A 190 -5.87 -8.38 -18.95
N LYS A 191 -5.45 -9.20 -17.98
CA LYS A 191 -6.27 -9.60 -16.84
C LYS A 191 -5.43 -9.83 -15.58
N PHE A 192 -5.91 -9.31 -14.44
CA PHE A 192 -5.37 -9.67 -13.13
C PHE A 192 -5.64 -11.15 -12.85
N SER A 193 -4.57 -11.91 -12.62
CA SER A 193 -4.62 -13.38 -12.52
C SER A 193 -3.65 -13.89 -11.46
N GLY A 194 -3.47 -15.22 -11.38
CA GLY A 194 -2.43 -15.82 -10.55
C GLY A 194 -1.01 -15.33 -10.86
N LEU A 195 -0.77 -14.69 -12.02
CA LEU A 195 0.50 -14.02 -12.35
C LEU A 195 0.79 -12.79 -11.46
N GLN A 196 -0.23 -12.22 -10.82
CA GLN A 196 -0.13 -11.15 -9.82
C GLN A 196 -0.64 -11.66 -8.46
N GLY A 197 -0.51 -12.96 -8.17
CA GLY A 197 -1.06 -13.58 -6.97
C GLY A 197 -0.60 -12.93 -5.65
N ASN A 198 0.54 -12.23 -5.65
CA ASN A 198 0.98 -11.41 -4.53
C ASN A 198 0.02 -10.27 -4.15
N LEU A 199 -0.96 -9.91 -4.99
CA LEU A 199 -1.99 -8.93 -4.70
C LEU A 199 -3.28 -9.54 -4.11
N HIS A 200 -3.43 -10.88 -4.17
CA HIS A 200 -4.69 -11.57 -3.84
C HIS A 200 -4.51 -12.77 -2.90
N THR A 201 -3.26 -13.11 -2.57
CA THR A 201 -2.93 -14.23 -1.68
C THR A 201 -2.15 -13.73 -0.46
N THR A 202 -2.69 -13.98 0.74
CA THR A 202 -2.02 -13.72 2.02
C THR A 202 -1.28 -14.93 2.57
N GLU A 203 -1.83 -16.12 2.33
CA GLU A 203 -1.28 -17.41 2.76
C GLU A 203 -1.22 -18.34 1.56
N LEU A 204 -0.10 -19.06 1.42
CA LEU A 204 0.06 -20.04 0.36
C LEU A 204 -0.60 -21.37 0.74
N ASP A 205 -1.48 -21.82 -0.14
CA ASP A 205 -2.07 -23.16 -0.12
C ASP A 205 -1.99 -23.81 -1.51
N ALA A 206 -2.39 -25.08 -1.59
CA ALA A 206 -2.37 -25.82 -2.84
C ALA A 206 -3.27 -25.18 -3.91
N ALA A 207 -4.41 -24.60 -3.53
CA ALA A 207 -5.35 -23.97 -4.45
C ALA A 207 -4.76 -22.70 -5.09
N SER A 208 -4.12 -21.84 -4.28
CA SER A 208 -3.45 -20.63 -4.75
C SER A 208 -2.31 -20.98 -5.72
N LEU A 209 -1.52 -22.00 -5.42
CA LEU A 209 -0.45 -22.46 -6.31
C LEU A 209 -1.00 -23.07 -7.61
N GLN A 210 -2.15 -23.74 -7.57
CA GLN A 210 -2.82 -24.24 -8.77
C GLN A 210 -3.33 -23.10 -9.66
N ASP A 211 -3.92 -22.06 -9.08
CA ASP A 211 -4.36 -20.85 -9.81
C ASP A 211 -3.17 -20.14 -10.48
N MET A 212 -2.05 -20.01 -9.76
CA MET A 212 -0.78 -19.50 -10.30
C MET A 212 -0.26 -20.36 -11.45
N ALA A 213 -0.26 -21.69 -11.31
CA ALA A 213 0.16 -22.62 -12.36
C ALA A 213 -0.69 -22.47 -13.63
N GLN A 214 -2.01 -22.48 -13.48
CA GLN A 214 -2.94 -22.36 -14.61
C GLN A 214 -2.79 -21.02 -15.32
N SER A 215 -2.63 -19.93 -14.55
CA SER A 215 -2.42 -18.59 -15.09
C SER A 215 -1.10 -18.47 -15.87
N TYR A 216 -0.06 -19.18 -15.43
CA TYR A 216 1.22 -19.23 -16.12
C TYR A 216 1.18 -20.06 -17.41
N LEU A 217 0.51 -21.21 -17.38
CA LEU A 217 0.31 -22.06 -18.55
C LEU A 217 -0.59 -21.41 -19.62
N LYS A 218 -1.50 -20.51 -19.22
CA LYS A 218 -2.39 -19.72 -20.09
C LYS A 218 -2.01 -18.24 -20.09
N SER A 219 -0.72 -17.97 -20.06
CA SER A 219 -0.16 -16.61 -19.92
C SER A 219 -0.56 -15.68 -21.06
N ASP A 220 -0.75 -16.19 -22.27
CA ASP A 220 -1.25 -15.48 -23.46
C ASP A 220 -2.62 -14.80 -23.26
N LYS A 221 -3.45 -15.38 -22.39
CA LYS A 221 -4.76 -14.83 -22.01
C LYS A 221 -4.66 -13.74 -20.95
N ASN A 222 -3.59 -13.76 -20.15
CA ASN A 222 -3.45 -12.88 -18.98
C ASN A 222 -2.56 -11.67 -19.28
N ILE A 223 -1.50 -11.87 -20.07
CA ILE A 223 -0.51 -10.84 -20.41
C ILE A 223 -0.02 -10.98 -21.85
N THR A 224 0.50 -9.90 -22.42
CA THR A 224 1.27 -9.90 -23.68
C THR A 224 2.47 -8.95 -23.53
N VAL A 225 3.32 -8.83 -24.55
CA VAL A 225 4.41 -7.84 -24.56
C VAL A 225 3.86 -6.42 -24.54
N CYS A 226 4.53 -5.49 -23.85
CA CYS A 226 4.01 -4.13 -23.70
C CYS A 226 3.93 -3.33 -25.02
N GLU A 227 4.69 -3.75 -26.04
CA GLU A 227 4.69 -3.13 -27.37
C GLU A 227 3.69 -3.76 -28.37
N ASP A 228 2.82 -4.68 -27.92
CA ASP A 228 1.85 -5.38 -28.76
C ASP A 228 0.85 -4.42 -29.41
N ARG A 229 0.73 -4.43 -30.74
CA ARG A 229 -0.17 -3.57 -31.51
C ARG A 229 -1.56 -4.18 -31.77
N ASP A 230 -1.93 -5.24 -31.08
CA ASP A 230 -3.29 -5.78 -31.13
C ASP A 230 -4.34 -4.68 -30.84
N ALA A 231 -5.26 -4.49 -31.79
CA ALA A 231 -6.29 -3.46 -31.74
C ALA A 231 -7.38 -3.74 -30.70
N THR A 232 -7.43 -4.96 -30.15
CA THR A 232 -8.34 -5.33 -29.07
C THR A 232 -7.88 -4.85 -27.69
N LEU A 233 -6.62 -4.43 -27.56
CA LEU A 233 -6.09 -3.91 -26.29
C LEU A 233 -6.52 -2.47 -26.06
N ASP A 234 -7.12 -2.19 -24.90
CA ASP A 234 -7.44 -0.82 -24.49
C ASP A 234 -6.15 0.01 -24.32
N SER A 235 -5.94 0.93 -25.25
CA SER A 235 -4.80 1.86 -25.22
C SER A 235 -5.10 3.17 -24.49
N ARG A 236 -6.37 3.40 -24.10
CA ARG A 236 -6.76 4.52 -23.25
C ARG A 236 -6.47 4.22 -21.78
N ASN A 237 -6.85 3.05 -21.27
CA ASN A 237 -6.76 2.69 -19.84
C ASN A 237 -5.79 1.52 -19.61
N ALA A 238 -4.57 1.63 -20.14
CA ALA A 238 -3.64 0.50 -20.14
C ALA A 238 -2.92 0.31 -18.79
N MET A 239 -2.68 -0.95 -18.43
CA MET A 239 -1.86 -1.36 -17.28
C MET A 239 -0.63 -2.12 -17.78
N ILE A 240 0.56 -1.53 -17.62
CA ILE A 240 1.83 -2.16 -18.01
C ILE A 240 2.56 -2.64 -16.77
N GLN A 241 3.09 -3.86 -16.75
CA GLN A 241 3.95 -4.37 -15.69
C GLN A 241 5.42 -4.38 -16.15
N LEU A 242 6.27 -3.71 -15.38
CA LEU A 242 7.72 -3.72 -15.51
C LEU A 242 8.33 -4.62 -14.45
N ASN A 243 9.10 -5.61 -14.88
CA ASN A 243 9.86 -6.51 -14.02
C ASN A 243 11.35 -6.24 -14.17
N LEU A 244 12.01 -5.80 -13.09
CA LEU A 244 13.46 -5.63 -13.04
C LEU A 244 14.10 -6.96 -12.67
N LYS A 245 14.96 -7.50 -13.54
CA LYS A 245 15.71 -8.73 -13.27
C LYS A 245 17.00 -8.38 -12.54
N LEU A 246 17.12 -8.80 -11.29
CA LEU A 246 18.26 -8.49 -10.42
C LEU A 246 19.12 -9.74 -10.24
N ASP A 247 20.46 -9.59 -10.20
CA ASP A 247 21.39 -10.73 -9.93
C ASP A 247 21.37 -11.14 -8.44
N GLY A 248 20.75 -10.33 -7.57
CA GLY A 248 20.56 -10.57 -6.15
C GLY A 248 19.83 -9.40 -5.47
N ALA A 249 19.00 -9.68 -4.45
CA ALA A 249 18.16 -8.66 -3.79
C ALA A 249 18.93 -7.73 -2.84
N GLY A 250 20.08 -8.17 -2.30
CA GLY A 250 20.85 -7.43 -1.30
C GLY A 250 21.42 -6.11 -1.81
N ASP A 251 21.95 -6.11 -3.04
CA ASP A 251 22.57 -4.92 -3.64
C ASP A 251 21.49 -3.88 -4.02
N PHE A 252 20.37 -4.31 -4.60
CA PHE A 252 19.30 -3.41 -5.03
C PHE A 252 18.63 -2.66 -3.86
N ASN A 253 18.56 -3.26 -2.66
CA ASN A 253 18.02 -2.58 -1.49
C ASN A 253 18.81 -1.30 -1.12
N ALA A 254 20.09 -1.21 -1.48
CA ALA A 254 20.93 -0.06 -1.15
C ALA A 254 20.72 1.15 -2.08
N TYR A 255 20.41 0.92 -3.36
CA TYR A 255 20.32 1.96 -4.39
C TYR A 255 18.98 2.00 -5.14
N GLY A 256 18.04 1.11 -4.85
CA GLY A 256 16.81 0.96 -5.62
C GLY A 256 15.89 2.19 -5.58
N PHE A 257 15.88 2.95 -4.48
CA PHE A 257 15.15 4.22 -4.42
C PHE A 257 15.78 5.29 -5.32
N ASP A 258 17.12 5.36 -5.39
CA ASP A 258 17.83 6.26 -6.30
C ASP A 258 17.60 5.84 -7.77
N PHE A 259 17.53 4.53 -8.04
CA PHE A 259 17.18 4.00 -9.36
C PHE A 259 15.79 4.48 -9.81
N TRP A 260 14.76 4.32 -8.96
CA TRP A 260 13.40 4.75 -9.29
C TRP A 260 13.28 6.27 -9.41
N ASN A 261 13.94 7.03 -8.54
CA ASN A 261 14.04 8.48 -8.65
C ASN A 261 14.62 8.90 -10.01
N SER A 262 15.73 8.26 -10.40
CA SER A 262 16.38 8.49 -11.69
C SER A 262 15.46 8.18 -12.86
N LEU A 263 14.75 7.05 -12.82
CA LEU A 263 13.80 6.68 -13.86
C LEU A 263 12.73 7.76 -14.05
N LYS A 264 12.14 8.27 -12.96
CA LYS A 264 11.10 9.31 -13.04
C LYS A 264 11.63 10.61 -13.65
N ILE A 265 12.82 11.04 -13.23
CA ILE A 265 13.46 12.27 -13.75
C ILE A 265 13.77 12.11 -15.24
N TYR A 266 14.43 11.02 -15.63
CA TYR A 266 14.77 10.77 -17.03
C TYR A 266 13.55 10.54 -17.90
N LEU A 267 12.50 9.89 -17.40
CA LEU A 267 11.26 9.67 -18.16
C LEU A 267 10.58 10.99 -18.50
N SER A 268 10.48 11.88 -17.51
CA SER A 268 9.91 13.22 -17.66
C SER A 268 10.73 14.10 -18.62
N PHE A 269 12.06 14.03 -18.53
CA PHE A 269 12.97 14.73 -19.43
C PHE A 269 12.92 14.17 -20.86
N ALA A 270 13.23 12.89 -21.02
CA ALA A 270 13.39 12.24 -22.31
C ALA A 270 12.08 12.19 -23.10
N TRP A 271 10.92 12.21 -22.44
CA TRP A 271 9.63 12.34 -23.13
C TRP A 271 9.57 13.59 -24.02
N ARG A 272 10.10 14.71 -23.54
CA ARG A 272 10.06 16.00 -24.24
C ARG A 272 11.24 16.18 -25.19
N TYR A 273 12.40 15.63 -24.84
CA TYR A 273 13.67 15.96 -25.48
C TYR A 273 14.32 14.83 -26.26
N SER A 274 13.88 13.58 -26.10
CA SER A 274 14.39 12.47 -26.92
C SER A 274 13.67 12.38 -28.27
N ASN A 275 14.27 11.64 -29.19
CA ASN A 275 13.68 11.31 -30.48
C ASN A 275 12.73 10.10 -30.43
N LEU A 276 12.62 9.41 -29.30
CA LEU A 276 11.90 8.14 -29.23
C LEU A 276 10.40 8.25 -29.54
N PRO A 277 9.65 9.26 -29.04
CA PRO A 277 8.24 9.41 -29.43
C PRO A 277 8.07 9.55 -30.95
N ALA A 278 8.96 10.29 -31.61
CA ALA A 278 8.97 10.48 -33.06
C ALA A 278 9.37 9.21 -33.84
N GLN A 279 10.17 8.33 -33.25
CA GLN A 279 10.48 7.02 -33.85
C GLN A 279 9.28 6.07 -33.84
N VAL A 280 8.46 6.12 -32.78
CA VAL A 280 7.27 5.25 -32.64
C VAL A 280 6.14 5.72 -33.55
N SER A 281 5.95 7.05 -33.65
CA SER A 281 4.96 7.65 -34.52
C SER A 281 5.55 8.87 -35.21
N PRO A 282 6.01 8.77 -36.48
CA PRO A 282 6.66 9.89 -37.18
C PRO A 282 5.79 11.15 -37.29
N HIS A 283 4.48 10.98 -37.37
CA HIS A 283 3.55 12.10 -37.49
C HIS A 283 3.03 12.61 -36.14
N MET A 284 2.78 11.74 -35.15
CA MET A 284 2.24 12.15 -33.84
C MET A 284 3.32 12.38 -32.79
N GLY A 285 4.48 11.77 -32.93
CA GLY A 285 5.51 11.73 -31.89
C GLY A 285 6.10 13.10 -31.54
N GLU A 286 6.20 14.00 -32.51
CA GLU A 286 6.55 15.41 -32.24
C GLU A 286 5.46 16.12 -31.45
N LEU A 287 4.19 15.80 -31.70
CA LEU A 287 3.06 16.36 -30.96
C LEU A 287 2.96 15.79 -29.54
N PHE A 288 3.32 14.52 -29.34
CA PHE A 288 3.35 13.87 -28.03
C PHE A 288 4.26 14.57 -27.02
N LYS A 289 5.32 15.25 -27.47
CA LYS A 289 6.19 16.08 -26.61
C LYS A 289 5.45 17.20 -25.89
N SER A 290 4.29 17.64 -26.41
CA SER A 290 3.42 18.64 -25.78
C SER A 290 2.51 18.08 -24.69
N ILE A 291 2.36 16.75 -24.62
CA ILE A 291 1.56 16.09 -23.58
C ILE A 291 2.36 16.10 -22.28
N ALA A 292 1.71 16.55 -21.19
CA ALA A 292 2.25 16.43 -19.84
C ALA A 292 2.23 14.96 -19.41
N LEU A 293 3.33 14.24 -19.66
CA LEU A 293 3.44 12.81 -19.37
C LEU A 293 3.12 12.51 -17.89
N GLU A 294 3.54 13.38 -16.98
CA GLU A 294 3.36 13.25 -15.53
C GLU A 294 1.89 13.22 -15.10
N GLU A 295 0.97 13.72 -15.93
CA GLU A 295 -0.48 13.62 -15.70
C GLU A 295 -1.12 12.40 -16.36
N SER A 296 -0.46 11.87 -17.40
CA SER A 296 -0.92 10.76 -18.22
C SER A 296 -0.45 9.40 -17.71
N ILE A 297 0.55 9.34 -16.83
CA ILE A 297 1.00 8.07 -16.27
C ILE A 297 1.19 8.13 -14.75
N MET A 298 1.05 6.98 -14.10
CA MET A 298 1.42 6.77 -12.69
C MET A 298 2.25 5.50 -12.57
N LEU A 299 3.30 5.53 -11.75
CA LEU A 299 4.08 4.34 -11.40
C LEU A 299 3.57 3.78 -10.08
N VAL A 300 3.17 2.52 -10.03
CA VAL A 300 2.61 1.90 -8.83
C VAL A 300 3.45 0.68 -8.47
N PRO A 301 3.98 0.53 -7.25
CA PRO A 301 4.72 -0.67 -6.90
C PRO A 301 3.80 -1.90 -6.94
N ASN A 302 4.33 -3.02 -7.41
CA ASN A 302 3.62 -4.29 -7.37
C ASN A 302 3.86 -5.00 -6.02
N GLY A 303 2.81 -5.08 -5.20
CA GLY A 303 2.85 -5.75 -3.90
C GLY A 303 3.26 -4.81 -2.76
N CYS A 304 4.08 -5.31 -1.83
CA CYS A 304 4.34 -4.69 -0.53
C CYS A 304 5.59 -3.81 -0.44
N LYS A 305 6.39 -3.74 -1.50
CA LYS A 305 7.56 -2.85 -1.59
C LYS A 305 7.12 -1.48 -2.10
N SER A 306 8.03 -0.50 -2.10
CA SER A 306 7.71 0.87 -2.52
C SER A 306 8.67 1.40 -3.59
N ILE A 307 8.19 2.34 -4.41
CA ILE A 307 9.02 3.04 -5.42
C ILE A 307 9.84 4.15 -4.75
N GLU A 308 9.23 4.81 -3.77
CA GLU A 308 9.87 5.84 -2.95
C GLU A 308 9.93 5.37 -1.51
N LYS A 309 10.87 5.91 -0.75
CA LYS A 309 10.96 5.59 0.68
C LYS A 309 9.78 6.25 1.40
N PRO A 310 8.88 5.49 2.04
CA PRO A 310 7.73 6.09 2.70
C PRO A 310 8.14 7.03 3.84
N SER A 311 7.50 8.20 3.91
CA SER A 311 7.67 9.18 4.98
C SER A 311 6.33 9.57 5.60
N CYS A 312 6.35 9.99 6.87
CA CYS A 312 5.14 10.45 7.55
C CYS A 312 4.91 11.95 7.28
N ASP A 313 4.41 12.26 6.08
CA ASP A 313 4.14 13.62 5.61
C ASP A 313 2.87 13.72 4.74
N ALA A 314 2.40 14.95 4.51
CA ALA A 314 1.13 15.17 3.81
C ALA A 314 1.17 14.69 2.35
N GLU A 315 2.33 14.79 1.69
CA GLU A 315 2.50 14.30 0.34
C GLU A 315 2.30 12.78 0.28
N THR A 316 3.03 12.01 1.09
CA THR A 316 2.91 10.54 1.13
C THR A 316 1.51 10.11 1.55
N LEU A 317 0.95 10.73 2.60
CA LEU A 317 -0.39 10.36 3.09
C LEU A 317 -1.49 10.70 2.08
N SER A 318 -1.40 11.84 1.42
CA SER A 318 -2.40 12.25 0.41
C SER A 318 -2.28 11.41 -0.86
N LEU A 319 -1.08 11.19 -1.39
CA LEU A 319 -0.86 10.34 -2.56
C LEU A 319 -1.36 8.92 -2.32
N ASN A 320 -1.08 8.34 -1.15
CA ASN A 320 -1.53 6.99 -0.82
C ASN A 320 -3.04 6.92 -0.50
N SER A 321 -3.68 8.04 -0.18
CA SER A 321 -5.13 8.10 0.01
C SER A 321 -5.93 7.88 -1.28
N ILE A 322 -5.34 8.11 -2.47
CA ILE A 322 -6.02 7.86 -3.74
C ILE A 322 -6.35 6.38 -3.93
N ARG A 323 -5.70 5.48 -3.18
CA ARG A 323 -6.05 4.06 -3.12
C ARG A 323 -7.52 3.84 -2.79
N GLU A 324 -8.11 4.68 -1.96
CA GLU A 324 -9.53 4.58 -1.61
C GLU A 324 -10.44 4.75 -2.84
N LEU A 325 -9.99 5.48 -3.87
CA LEU A 325 -10.71 5.65 -5.13
C LEU A 325 -10.73 4.39 -6.00
N ALA A 326 -9.80 3.46 -5.77
CA ALA A 326 -9.70 2.19 -6.48
C ALA A 326 -10.57 1.09 -5.86
N LYS A 327 -11.18 1.33 -4.68
CA LYS A 327 -12.02 0.33 -4.01
C LYS A 327 -13.38 0.18 -4.72
N PRO A 328 -13.90 -1.06 -4.85
CA PRO A 328 -15.21 -1.29 -5.45
C PRO A 328 -16.33 -0.66 -4.60
N GLY A 329 -17.37 -0.16 -5.27
CA GLY A 329 -18.58 0.35 -4.60
C GLY A 329 -18.43 1.70 -3.88
N GLN A 330 -17.30 2.40 -4.01
CA GLN A 330 -17.16 3.76 -3.53
C GLN A 330 -18.08 4.69 -4.34
N ASN A 331 -19.01 5.36 -3.66
CA ASN A 331 -19.78 6.43 -4.28
C ASN A 331 -18.88 7.69 -4.31
N PRO A 332 -18.60 8.27 -5.50
CA PRO A 332 -17.88 9.53 -5.59
C PRO A 332 -18.53 10.62 -4.73
N ALA A 333 -19.87 10.56 -4.54
CA ALA A 333 -20.63 11.47 -3.70
C ALA A 333 -20.16 11.50 -2.22
N ASP A 334 -19.70 10.37 -1.68
CA ASP A 334 -19.19 10.25 -0.31
C ASP A 334 -17.76 10.79 -0.17
N SER A 335 -17.05 10.96 -1.30
CA SER A 335 -15.73 11.61 -1.36
C SER A 335 -15.83 13.15 -1.25
N PHE A 336 -17.02 13.74 -1.43
CA PHE A 336 -17.25 15.18 -1.42
C PHE A 336 -17.77 15.71 -0.07
N LYS A 337 -17.06 15.38 1.02
CA LYS A 337 -17.15 16.24 2.21
C LYS A 337 -16.73 17.66 1.80
N GLU A 338 -17.48 18.67 2.22
CA GLU A 338 -17.05 20.06 2.02
C GLU A 338 -15.85 20.36 2.93
N ASN A 339 -15.81 19.73 4.12
CA ASN A 339 -14.66 19.77 5.01
C ASN A 339 -14.13 18.35 5.25
N PRO A 340 -13.13 17.89 4.49
CA PRO A 340 -12.60 16.56 4.68
C PRO A 340 -11.73 16.47 5.95
N ASP A 341 -11.79 15.32 6.62
CA ASP A 341 -11.01 15.04 7.83
C ASP A 341 -9.48 15.07 7.58
N GLY A 342 -9.06 14.89 6.32
CA GLY A 342 -7.67 14.81 5.89
C GLY A 342 -7.14 13.37 5.89
N PRO A 343 -6.08 13.09 5.11
CA PRO A 343 -5.50 11.75 5.02
C PRO A 343 -4.81 11.32 6.32
N ASP A 344 -4.35 12.27 7.16
CA ASP A 344 -3.75 12.04 8.47
C ASP A 344 -4.75 11.44 9.47
N LYS A 345 -5.93 12.04 9.60
CA LYS A 345 -7.00 11.48 10.44
C LYS A 345 -7.50 10.15 9.89
N GLY A 346 -7.62 10.03 8.57
CA GLY A 346 -8.00 8.78 7.91
C GLY A 346 -7.05 7.62 8.24
N ALA A 347 -5.73 7.86 8.19
CA ALA A 347 -4.73 6.86 8.53
C ALA A 347 -4.85 6.39 10.00
N VAL A 348 -5.03 7.33 10.94
CA VAL A 348 -5.17 7.02 12.37
C VAL A 348 -6.49 6.29 12.68
N ASN A 349 -7.60 6.75 12.11
CA ASN A 349 -8.93 6.20 12.36
C ASN A 349 -9.11 4.81 11.76
N ASN A 350 -8.61 4.58 10.55
CA ASN A 350 -8.71 3.30 9.87
C ASN A 350 -7.78 2.24 10.50
N GLY A 351 -6.64 2.66 11.05
CA GLY A 351 -5.71 1.76 11.72
C GLY A 351 -5.16 0.65 10.81
N THR A 352 -5.10 -0.58 11.32
CA THR A 352 -4.58 -1.73 10.56
C THR A 352 -5.52 -2.17 9.45
N ARG A 353 -4.96 -2.47 8.29
CA ARG A 353 -5.70 -2.85 7.08
C ARG A 353 -5.42 -4.29 6.67
N SER A 354 -6.30 -4.92 5.90
CA SER A 354 -5.93 -6.15 5.20
C SER A 354 -4.94 -5.84 4.07
N VAL A 355 -4.22 -6.87 3.63
CA VAL A 355 -3.25 -6.81 2.53
C VAL A 355 -3.42 -8.07 1.72
N ASN A 356 -3.18 -8.02 0.41
CA ASN A 356 -3.09 -9.20 -0.45
C ASN A 356 -4.32 -10.10 -0.37
N ASP A 357 -5.49 -9.51 -0.14
CA ASP A 357 -6.80 -10.15 -0.04
C ASP A 357 -7.75 -9.60 -1.11
N ASP A 358 -7.18 -9.06 -2.20
CA ASP A 358 -7.92 -8.36 -3.25
C ASP A 358 -8.82 -7.23 -2.73
N PHE A 359 -8.37 -6.47 -1.73
CA PHE A 359 -9.14 -5.34 -1.16
C PHE A 359 -9.45 -4.21 -2.18
N LEU A 360 -8.79 -4.21 -3.34
CA LEU A 360 -9.08 -3.32 -4.47
C LEU A 360 -10.01 -3.92 -5.52
N GLY A 361 -10.50 -5.14 -5.29
CA GLY A 361 -11.45 -5.84 -6.16
C GLY A 361 -10.93 -6.10 -7.57
N THR A 362 -9.62 -6.20 -7.76
CA THR A 362 -9.00 -6.38 -9.08
C THR A 362 -9.41 -7.69 -9.76
N ARG A 363 -9.72 -8.76 -9.02
CA ARG A 363 -10.26 -10.01 -9.60
C ARG A 363 -11.74 -9.92 -9.96
N GLY A 364 -12.42 -8.89 -9.48
CA GLY A 364 -13.83 -8.63 -9.79
C GLY A 364 -14.07 -8.11 -11.20
N TYR A 365 -13.02 -7.68 -11.90
CA TYR A 365 -13.08 -7.17 -13.27
C TYR A 365 -12.72 -8.25 -14.30
N GLU A 366 -13.34 -8.19 -15.48
CA GLU A 366 -13.03 -9.13 -16.56
C GLU A 366 -11.66 -8.82 -17.17
N GLU A 367 -11.41 -7.55 -17.45
CA GLU A 367 -10.14 -7.03 -17.94
C GLU A 367 -9.46 -6.08 -16.94
N ALA A 368 -8.13 -5.99 -17.01
CA ALA A 368 -7.38 -5.04 -16.18
C ALA A 368 -7.66 -3.58 -16.57
N SER A 369 -8.00 -3.32 -17.83
CA SER A 369 -8.43 -2.03 -18.37
C SER A 369 -9.69 -1.51 -17.68
N ASP A 370 -10.66 -2.37 -17.37
CA ASP A 370 -11.89 -1.97 -16.68
C ASP A 370 -11.60 -1.46 -15.25
N TRP A 371 -10.67 -2.12 -14.57
CA TRP A 371 -10.21 -1.67 -13.25
C TRP A 371 -9.51 -0.31 -13.35
N VAL A 372 -8.64 -0.12 -14.34
CA VAL A 372 -7.97 1.17 -14.60
C VAL A 372 -8.97 2.25 -14.95
N GLU A 373 -9.97 1.96 -15.79
CA GLU A 373 -11.03 2.91 -16.15
C GLU A 373 -11.79 3.36 -14.90
N ASN A 374 -12.22 2.43 -14.05
CA ASN A 374 -12.91 2.74 -12.80
C ASN A 374 -12.06 3.63 -11.89
N PHE A 375 -10.79 3.25 -11.67
CA PHE A 375 -9.86 4.04 -10.87
C PHE A 375 -9.66 5.45 -11.45
N ARG A 376 -9.40 5.56 -12.76
CA ARG A 376 -9.16 6.84 -13.44
C ARG A 376 -10.39 7.73 -13.44
N LYS A 377 -11.58 7.18 -13.67
CA LYS A 377 -12.85 7.92 -13.59
C LYS A 377 -13.00 8.59 -12.22
N ASN A 378 -12.80 7.82 -11.15
CA ASN A 378 -12.88 8.35 -9.78
C ASN A 378 -11.78 9.38 -9.51
N PHE A 379 -10.55 9.12 -9.94
CA PHE A 379 -9.43 10.05 -9.80
C PHE A 379 -9.67 11.39 -10.51
N VAL A 380 -10.07 11.35 -11.79
CA VAL A 380 -10.31 12.55 -12.60
C VAL A 380 -11.49 13.37 -12.07
N GLN A 381 -12.57 12.72 -11.63
CA GLN A 381 -13.72 13.42 -11.03
C GLN A 381 -13.33 14.15 -9.74
N ASN A 382 -12.58 13.49 -8.85
CA ASN A 382 -12.10 14.11 -7.60
C ASN A 382 -11.11 15.23 -7.87
N ARG A 383 -10.16 15.02 -8.79
CA ARG A 383 -9.21 16.04 -9.23
C ARG A 383 -9.93 17.27 -9.81
N GLY A 384 -10.92 17.06 -10.68
CA GLY A 384 -11.72 18.12 -11.27
C GLY A 384 -12.49 18.92 -10.23
N SER A 385 -13.10 18.25 -9.26
CA SER A 385 -13.79 18.89 -8.13
C SER A 385 -12.85 19.78 -7.29
N MET A 386 -11.67 19.26 -6.93
CA MET A 386 -10.66 20.02 -6.17
C MET A 386 -10.15 21.23 -6.95
N LYS A 387 -9.88 21.07 -8.25
CA LYS A 387 -9.45 22.16 -9.13
C LYS A 387 -10.54 23.24 -9.25
N ASN A 388 -11.80 22.85 -9.41
CA ASN A 388 -12.92 23.80 -9.51
C ASN A 388 -13.12 24.57 -8.21
N ARG A 389 -13.02 23.91 -7.05
CA ARG A 389 -13.07 24.56 -5.72
C ARG A 389 -11.93 25.57 -5.57
N LEU A 390 -10.70 25.17 -5.90
CA LEU A 390 -9.53 26.04 -5.85
C LEU A 390 -9.68 27.28 -6.76
N GLN A 391 -10.06 27.07 -8.03
CA GLN A 391 -10.22 28.15 -8.99
C GLN A 391 -11.34 29.11 -8.59
N SER A 392 -12.49 28.59 -8.14
CA SER A 392 -13.61 29.41 -7.65
C SER A 392 -13.19 30.26 -6.45
N ALA A 393 -12.44 29.67 -5.50
CA ALA A 393 -11.96 30.38 -4.32
C ALA A 393 -10.97 31.51 -4.70
N ILE A 394 -9.98 31.21 -5.55
CA ILE A 394 -9.00 32.21 -6.03
C ILE A 394 -9.70 33.34 -6.78
N GLN A 395 -10.63 33.01 -7.69
CA GLN A 395 -11.38 34.01 -8.45
C GLN A 395 -12.18 34.92 -7.52
N PHE A 396 -12.96 34.35 -6.59
CA PHE A 396 -13.74 35.14 -5.65
C PHE A 396 -12.84 36.06 -4.79
N LEU A 397 -11.73 35.53 -4.26
CA LEU A 397 -10.78 36.32 -3.46
C LEU A 397 -10.16 37.47 -4.25
N ASN A 398 -9.80 37.24 -5.51
CA ASN A 398 -9.26 38.29 -6.39
C ASN A 398 -10.31 39.37 -6.65
N VAL A 399 -11.56 38.99 -6.91
CA VAL A 399 -12.62 39.95 -7.20
C VAL A 399 -12.95 40.77 -5.95
N ILE A 400 -13.22 40.13 -4.81
CA ILE A 400 -13.64 40.86 -3.61
C ILE A 400 -12.54 41.82 -3.12
N SER A 401 -11.29 41.36 -3.11
CA SER A 401 -10.17 42.17 -2.64
C SER A 401 -9.74 43.24 -3.65
N GLY A 402 -10.11 43.11 -4.93
CA GLY A 402 -9.96 44.14 -5.94
C GLY A 402 -11.11 45.17 -5.92
N ALA A 403 -12.29 44.77 -5.45
CA ALA A 403 -13.48 45.61 -5.42
C ALA A 403 -13.59 46.46 -4.14
N MET A 404 -13.14 45.95 -3.00
CA MET A 404 -13.19 46.63 -1.71
C MET A 404 -12.09 46.15 -0.75
N THR A 405 -11.81 46.96 0.27
CA THR A 405 -10.96 46.63 1.42
C THR A 405 -11.73 45.80 2.46
N ALA A 406 -10.99 45.19 3.39
CA ALA A 406 -11.61 44.39 4.46
C ALA A 406 -12.45 45.27 5.41
N GLU A 407 -12.00 46.51 5.63
CA GLU A 407 -12.69 47.53 6.41
C GLU A 407 -13.98 47.97 5.72
N GLU A 408 -13.95 48.23 4.41
CA GLU A 408 -15.14 48.57 3.63
C GLU A 408 -16.17 47.44 3.65
N LEU A 409 -15.74 46.17 3.51
CA LEU A 409 -16.64 45.02 3.64
C LEU A 409 -17.35 45.01 5.01
N ASN A 410 -16.61 45.26 6.08
CA ASN A 410 -17.18 45.33 7.43
C ASN A 410 -18.16 46.50 7.58
N GLU A 411 -17.86 47.68 7.01
CA GLU A 411 -18.77 48.82 7.01
C GLU A 411 -20.05 48.56 6.18
N PHE A 412 -20.00 47.73 5.13
CA PHE A 412 -21.20 47.26 4.45
C PHE A 412 -22.04 46.30 5.32
N VAL A 413 -21.40 45.47 6.16
CA VAL A 413 -22.09 44.53 7.06
C VAL A 413 -22.75 45.24 8.24
N LYS A 414 -22.08 46.22 8.82
CA LYS A 414 -22.48 46.95 10.04
C LYS A 414 -23.93 47.47 10.06
N PRO A 415 -24.46 48.16 9.05
CA PRO A 415 -25.85 48.65 9.07
C PRO A 415 -26.88 47.52 9.08
N MET A 416 -26.55 46.36 8.49
CA MET A 416 -27.40 45.17 8.55
C MET A 416 -27.23 44.43 9.87
N ALA A 417 -26.01 44.41 10.42
CA ALA A 417 -25.74 43.82 11.73
C ALA A 417 -26.48 44.54 12.85
N PHE A 418 -26.59 45.87 12.80
CA PHE A 418 -27.21 46.70 13.84
C PHE A 418 -28.49 47.40 13.35
N ALA A 419 -29.34 46.65 12.64
CA ALA A 419 -30.63 47.16 12.18
C ALA A 419 -31.57 47.45 13.38
N GLY A 420 -32.41 48.49 13.25
CA GLY A 420 -33.37 48.85 14.30
C GLY A 420 -34.47 47.80 14.53
N ASN A 421 -34.77 46.97 13.53
CA ASN A 421 -35.74 45.88 13.58
C ASN A 421 -35.23 44.67 12.79
N TYR A 422 -35.43 43.46 13.32
CA TYR A 422 -34.99 42.20 12.67
C TYR A 422 -36.17 41.27 12.40
N THR A 423 -36.35 40.89 11.14
CA THR A 423 -37.22 39.76 10.75
C THR A 423 -36.57 38.43 11.11
N ALA A 424 -37.35 37.33 11.11
CA ALA A 424 -36.80 35.99 11.35
C ALA A 424 -35.70 35.62 10.32
N ALA A 425 -35.94 35.91 9.03
CA ALA A 425 -34.96 35.68 7.96
C ALA A 425 -33.67 36.49 8.15
N HIS A 426 -33.78 37.72 8.69
CA HIS A 426 -32.62 38.54 9.00
C HIS A 426 -31.81 37.95 10.15
N ARG A 427 -32.49 37.57 11.25
CA ARG A 427 -31.83 36.90 12.38
C ARG A 427 -31.12 35.63 11.92
N ASP A 428 -31.76 34.84 11.06
CA ASP A 428 -31.18 33.64 10.48
C ASP A 428 -29.88 33.93 9.71
N GLU A 429 -29.87 34.88 8.77
CA GLU A 429 -28.67 35.20 7.99
C GLU A 429 -27.53 35.75 8.85
N LEU A 430 -27.84 36.61 9.83
CA LEU A 430 -26.85 37.07 10.82
C LEU A 430 -26.31 35.92 11.66
N TYR A 431 -27.18 34.99 12.08
CA TYR A 431 -26.76 33.83 12.87
C TYR A 431 -25.82 32.92 12.06
N TYR A 432 -26.11 32.71 10.77
CA TYR A 432 -25.24 31.94 9.89
C TYR A 432 -23.89 32.64 9.71
N MET A 433 -23.87 33.93 9.38
CA MET A 433 -22.64 34.71 9.21
C MET A 433 -21.80 34.66 10.48
N CYS A 434 -22.40 34.90 11.64
CA CYS A 434 -21.68 34.92 12.92
C CYS A 434 -21.10 33.56 13.30
N THR A 435 -21.89 32.50 13.12
CA THR A 435 -21.42 31.14 13.41
C THR A 435 -20.32 30.74 12.44
N GLU A 436 -20.50 30.97 11.13
CA GLU A 436 -19.50 30.65 10.09
C GLU A 436 -18.19 31.42 10.30
N ALA A 437 -18.26 32.73 10.56
CA ALA A 437 -17.10 33.57 10.85
C ALA A 437 -16.37 33.11 12.14
N ARG A 438 -17.09 32.70 13.18
CA ARG A 438 -16.49 32.16 14.40
C ARG A 438 -15.83 30.79 14.17
N LEU A 439 -16.48 29.88 13.46
CA LEU A 439 -15.94 28.54 13.16
C LEU A 439 -14.62 28.60 12.37
N ALA A 440 -14.50 29.55 11.43
CA ALA A 440 -13.31 29.70 10.58
C ALA A 440 -12.28 30.71 11.12
N GLY A 441 -12.73 31.77 11.79
CA GLY A 441 -11.91 32.93 12.16
C GLY A 441 -11.54 33.04 13.64
N ASP A 442 -12.28 32.41 14.57
CA ASP A 442 -12.04 32.57 16.00
C ASP A 442 -10.95 31.60 16.51
N LYS A 443 -9.85 32.17 17.01
CA LYS A 443 -8.73 31.43 17.60
C LYS A 443 -9.11 30.68 18.88
N ARG A 444 -10.17 31.07 19.58
CA ARG A 444 -10.62 30.42 20.83
C ARG A 444 -11.28 29.07 20.58
N LEU A 445 -11.92 28.91 19.43
CA LEU A 445 -12.64 27.69 19.07
C LEU A 445 -11.76 26.67 18.34
N ASP A 446 -10.70 27.15 17.67
CA ASP A 446 -9.69 26.40 16.91
C ASP A 446 -10.20 25.20 16.10
N PHE A 447 -11.41 25.29 15.53
CA PHE A 447 -11.96 24.25 14.67
C PHE A 447 -11.22 24.18 13.33
N MET A 448 -10.98 25.35 12.73
CA MET A 448 -10.37 25.48 11.41
C MET A 448 -9.29 26.55 11.34
N ARG A 449 -9.25 27.47 12.31
CA ARG A 449 -8.40 28.67 12.24
C ARG A 449 -6.92 28.32 12.07
N THR A 450 -6.37 27.44 12.91
CA THR A 450 -4.99 26.99 12.77
C THR A 450 -4.76 26.29 11.43
N GLY A 451 -5.75 25.54 10.93
CA GLY A 451 -5.70 24.91 9.62
C GLY A 451 -5.61 25.92 8.47
N ILE A 452 -6.46 26.95 8.48
CA ILE A 452 -6.47 28.04 7.49
C ILE A 452 -5.15 28.83 7.56
N ASP A 453 -4.65 29.14 8.76
CA ASP A 453 -3.38 29.82 8.96
C ASP A 453 -2.18 29.06 8.39
N ARG A 454 -2.26 27.73 8.36
CA ARG A 454 -1.21 26.87 7.79
C ARG A 454 -1.23 26.88 6.26
N VAL A 455 -2.37 27.12 5.61
CA VAL A 455 -2.50 27.07 4.13
C VAL A 455 -1.47 27.95 3.44
N LYS A 456 -1.23 29.17 3.96
CA LYS A 456 -0.25 30.11 3.37
C LYS A 456 1.21 29.68 3.50
N GLN A 457 1.51 28.74 4.40
CA GLN A 457 2.85 28.19 4.59
C GLN A 457 3.13 27.00 3.65
N LEU A 458 2.11 26.50 2.95
CA LEU A 458 2.22 25.34 2.07
C LEU A 458 2.69 25.75 0.68
N SER A 459 3.79 25.16 0.23
CA SER A 459 4.37 25.49 -1.08
C SER A 459 3.42 25.18 -2.25
N VAL A 460 2.69 24.07 -2.20
CA VAL A 460 1.68 23.71 -3.22
C VAL A 460 0.59 24.78 -3.35
N MET A 461 0.14 25.35 -2.23
CA MET A 461 -0.91 26.37 -2.21
C MET A 461 -0.39 27.74 -2.64
N GLN A 462 0.85 28.11 -2.27
CA GLN A 462 1.48 29.34 -2.76
C GLN A 462 1.56 29.33 -4.29
N LYS A 463 1.91 28.20 -4.89
CA LYS A 463 2.00 28.05 -6.35
C LYS A 463 0.65 28.05 -7.05
N ALA A 464 -0.39 27.53 -6.41
CA ALA A 464 -1.75 27.65 -6.94
C ALA A 464 -2.18 29.12 -7.15
N PHE A 465 -1.55 30.05 -6.43
CA PHE A 465 -1.71 31.50 -6.56
C PHE A 465 -0.68 32.17 -7.48
N GLU A 466 0.22 31.41 -8.14
CA GLU A 466 1.08 31.99 -9.18
C GLU A 466 0.23 32.49 -10.36
N GLY A 467 0.35 33.77 -10.68
CA GLY A 467 -0.47 34.42 -11.71
C GLY A 467 -1.77 35.05 -11.21
N SER A 468 -2.09 34.96 -9.90
CA SER A 468 -3.19 35.75 -9.33
C SER A 468 -2.76 37.20 -9.05
N ALA A 469 -3.74 38.11 -9.00
CA ALA A 469 -3.50 39.54 -8.78
C ALA A 469 -2.93 39.86 -7.39
N LYS A 470 -3.32 39.09 -6.37
CA LYS A 470 -2.72 39.16 -5.03
C LYS A 470 -2.17 37.81 -4.61
N THR A 471 -1.18 37.82 -3.74
CA THR A 471 -0.57 36.60 -3.18
C THR A 471 -1.49 35.97 -2.13
N LEU A 472 -1.29 34.67 -1.87
CA LEU A 472 -2.03 33.95 -0.82
C LEU A 472 -1.87 34.60 0.56
N ASP A 473 -0.69 35.16 0.88
CA ASP A 473 -0.46 35.89 2.13
C ASP A 473 -1.33 37.15 2.24
N GLN A 474 -1.42 37.93 1.14
CA GLN A 474 -2.27 39.12 1.09
C GLN A 474 -3.76 38.75 1.24
N MET A 475 -4.19 37.64 0.64
CA MET A 475 -5.57 37.15 0.79
C MET A 475 -5.86 36.64 2.20
N SER A 476 -4.89 35.96 2.84
CA SER A 476 -5.00 35.57 4.24
C SER A 476 -5.13 36.79 5.15
N GLN A 477 -4.34 37.85 4.93
CA GLN A 477 -4.43 39.09 5.70
C GLN A 477 -5.77 39.81 5.51
N TYR A 478 -6.29 39.81 4.28
CA TYR A 478 -7.61 40.34 3.97
C TYR A 478 -8.70 39.61 4.76
N PHE A 479 -8.67 38.27 4.77
CA PHE A 479 -9.59 37.46 5.56
C PHE A 479 -9.45 37.72 7.06
N ASP A 480 -8.23 37.77 7.58
CA ASP A 480 -7.96 38.00 9.01
C ASP A 480 -8.56 39.34 9.48
N SER A 481 -8.35 40.39 8.69
CA SER A 481 -8.85 41.73 9.00
C SER A 481 -10.38 41.79 8.95
N SER A 482 -11.00 41.14 7.96
CA SER A 482 -12.46 41.03 7.88
C SER A 482 -13.02 40.23 9.05
N ALA A 483 -12.45 39.05 9.35
CA ALA A 483 -12.92 38.16 10.41
C ALA A 483 -12.89 38.83 11.80
N ILE A 484 -11.86 39.63 12.11
CA ILE A 484 -11.79 40.39 13.38
C ILE A 484 -12.99 41.34 13.53
N GLY A 485 -13.31 42.10 12.47
CA GLY A 485 -14.46 43.02 12.49
C GLY A 485 -15.79 42.29 12.61
N LEU A 486 -15.99 41.24 11.82
CA LEU A 486 -17.20 40.42 11.85
C LEU A 486 -17.44 39.78 13.21
N ILE A 487 -16.42 39.17 13.82
CA ILE A 487 -16.53 38.54 15.14
C ILE A 487 -16.87 39.59 16.21
N SER A 488 -16.29 40.79 16.13
CA SER A 488 -16.63 41.88 17.04
C SER A 488 -18.11 42.31 16.93
N TYR A 489 -18.68 42.30 15.73
CA TYR A 489 -20.12 42.55 15.55
C TYR A 489 -20.95 41.43 16.19
N CYS A 490 -20.57 40.18 15.97
CA CYS A 490 -21.25 39.01 16.53
C CYS A 490 -21.24 38.99 18.06
N ASP A 491 -20.12 39.36 18.69
CA ASP A 491 -20.02 39.48 20.15
C ASP A 491 -20.95 40.58 20.69
N THR A 492 -21.14 41.66 19.93
CA THR A 492 -22.08 42.74 20.29
C THR A 492 -23.52 42.28 20.17
N LEU A 493 -23.85 41.57 19.09
CA LEU A 493 -25.19 41.03 18.85
C LEU A 493 -25.61 40.00 19.89
N GLU A 494 -24.68 39.14 20.31
CA GLU A 494 -24.91 38.19 21.38
C GLU A 494 -25.19 38.90 22.72
N LYS A 495 -24.42 39.95 23.04
CA LYS A 495 -24.67 40.80 24.22
C LYS A 495 -26.04 41.52 24.17
N GLN A 496 -26.53 41.82 22.98
CA GLN A 496 -27.85 42.41 22.76
C GLN A 496 -29.00 41.37 22.79
N ASN A 497 -28.71 40.09 23.08
CA ASN A 497 -29.69 39.00 23.15
C ASN A 497 -30.54 38.85 21.87
N ILE A 498 -29.98 39.14 20.70
CA ILE A 498 -30.76 39.09 19.45
C ILE A 498 -31.22 37.68 19.07
N TRP A 499 -30.62 36.63 19.66
CA TRP A 499 -30.99 35.24 19.42
C TRP A 499 -32.06 34.73 20.39
N ASN A 500 -32.23 35.40 21.54
CA ASN A 500 -33.04 34.96 22.66
C ASN A 500 -34.37 35.75 22.69
N VAL A 501 -35.15 35.68 21.61
CA VAL A 501 -36.46 36.33 21.50
C VAL A 501 -37.55 35.27 21.48
N ASP A 502 -38.65 35.52 22.21
CA ASP A 502 -39.78 34.59 22.29
C ASP A 502 -40.32 34.24 20.90
N GLY A 503 -40.50 32.94 20.65
CA GLY A 503 -41.02 32.41 19.38
C GLY A 503 -40.02 32.35 18.22
N TYR A 504 -38.77 32.77 18.41
CA TYR A 504 -37.72 32.63 17.39
C TYR A 504 -36.90 31.34 17.58
N THR A 505 -36.76 30.56 16.50
CA THR A 505 -35.81 29.46 16.41
C THR A 505 -35.04 29.57 15.11
N VAL A 506 -33.71 29.44 15.19
CA VAL A 506 -32.84 29.55 14.02
C VAL A 506 -33.17 28.44 13.02
N ASN A 507 -33.40 28.81 11.77
CA ASN A 507 -33.55 27.83 10.69
C ASN A 507 -32.19 27.21 10.31
N LYS A 508 -31.82 26.05 10.85
CA LYS A 508 -30.51 25.44 10.56
C LYS A 508 -30.29 25.03 9.09
N ALA A 509 -31.33 25.08 8.24
CA ALA A 509 -31.19 24.77 6.82
C ALA A 509 -30.41 25.84 6.02
N GLY A 510 -30.29 27.08 6.50
CA GLY A 510 -29.61 28.16 5.76
C GLY A 510 -28.07 28.18 5.87
N PHE A 511 -27.49 27.31 6.70
CA PHE A 511 -26.04 27.18 6.83
C PHE A 511 -25.37 26.69 5.53
N ASN A 512 -24.16 27.18 5.28
CA ASN A 512 -23.29 26.61 4.27
C ASN A 512 -23.05 25.11 4.54
N ARG A 513 -22.91 24.31 3.47
CA ARG A 513 -22.78 22.85 3.60
C ARG A 513 -21.58 22.43 4.47
N TRP A 514 -20.46 23.15 4.39
CA TRP A 514 -19.30 22.90 5.26
C TRP A 514 -19.61 23.14 6.76
N ALA A 515 -20.37 24.18 7.08
CA ALA A 515 -20.74 24.51 8.46
C ALA A 515 -21.74 23.48 9.02
N LYS A 516 -22.68 23.01 8.18
CA LYS A 516 -23.60 21.92 8.54
C LYS A 516 -22.85 20.64 8.93
N GLU A 517 -21.80 20.30 8.18
CA GLU A 517 -20.95 19.14 8.46
C GLU A 517 -20.23 19.26 9.82
N ILE A 518 -19.65 20.43 10.12
CA ILE A 518 -18.97 20.67 11.41
C ILE A 518 -19.95 20.66 12.59
N LEU A 519 -21.13 21.22 12.39
CA LEU A 519 -22.18 21.30 13.42
C LEU A 519 -23.00 20.01 13.56
N ASN A 520 -22.69 18.96 12.79
CA ASN A 520 -23.45 17.71 12.72
C ASN A 520 -24.96 17.92 12.48
N ILE A 521 -25.31 18.87 11.62
CA ILE A 521 -26.71 19.11 11.24
C ILE A 521 -27.12 18.02 10.24
N PRO A 522 -28.16 17.20 10.53
CA PRO A 522 -28.58 16.12 9.64
C PRO A 522 -28.89 16.63 8.23
N ARG A 523 -28.50 15.86 7.21
CA ARG A 523 -29.01 16.06 5.85
C ARG A 523 -30.41 15.49 5.80
N ASP A 524 -31.41 16.31 5.52
CA ASP A 524 -32.71 15.80 5.10
C ASP A 524 -32.54 15.08 3.77
N LYS A 525 -32.88 13.79 3.74
CA LYS A 525 -32.74 12.94 2.54
C LYS A 525 -33.84 13.19 1.52
N ASP A 526 -34.95 13.81 1.93
CA ASP A 526 -36.17 13.93 1.14
C ASP A 526 -36.51 15.37 0.69
N THR A 527 -35.71 16.36 1.11
CA THR A 527 -35.82 17.72 0.56
C THR A 527 -34.71 17.94 -0.46
N VAL A 528 -35.09 18.21 -1.72
CA VAL A 528 -34.22 18.98 -2.62
C VAL A 528 -33.86 20.21 -1.82
N THR A 529 -32.60 20.29 -1.36
CA THR A 529 -32.15 21.36 -0.49
C THR A 529 -32.35 22.64 -1.28
N THR A 530 -33.38 23.42 -0.94
CA THR A 530 -33.55 24.75 -1.49
C THR A 530 -32.32 25.53 -1.06
N GLU A 531 -31.45 25.80 -2.02
CA GLU A 531 -30.20 26.50 -1.81
C GLU A 531 -30.52 27.84 -1.14
N PHE A 532 -29.86 28.12 -0.01
CA PHE A 532 -30.13 29.32 0.78
C PHE A 532 -30.08 30.55 -0.13
N GLN A 533 -31.19 31.29 -0.20
CA GLN A 533 -31.23 32.54 -0.94
C GLN A 533 -30.87 33.67 0.03
N PRO A 534 -29.74 34.37 -0.17
CA PRO A 534 -29.40 35.53 0.63
C PRO A 534 -30.47 36.61 0.52
N MET A 535 -30.68 37.36 1.60
CA MET A 535 -31.57 38.51 1.57
C MET A 535 -31.10 39.51 0.50
N SER A 536 -32.06 40.22 -0.11
CA SER A 536 -31.77 41.31 -1.03
C SER A 536 -32.26 42.62 -0.44
N PHE A 537 -31.40 43.62 -0.44
CA PHE A 537 -31.72 44.99 -0.04
C PHE A 537 -31.45 45.93 -1.22
N GLY A 538 -32.24 45.80 -2.29
CA GLY A 538 -32.06 46.57 -3.52
C GLY A 538 -31.08 45.92 -4.49
N ALA A 539 -30.20 46.73 -5.12
CA ALA A 539 -29.24 46.24 -6.10
C ALA A 539 -28.14 45.39 -5.42
N PRO A 540 -27.67 44.32 -6.06
CA PRO A 540 -26.62 43.48 -5.49
C PRO A 540 -25.34 44.26 -5.23
N LEU A 541 -24.70 43.99 -4.09
CA LEU A 541 -23.46 44.66 -3.69
C LEU A 541 -22.32 44.43 -4.71
N LEU A 542 -22.23 43.22 -5.26
CA LEU A 542 -21.17 42.87 -6.20
C LEU A 542 -21.69 42.02 -7.36
N VAL A 543 -21.34 42.42 -8.59
CA VAL A 543 -21.72 41.77 -9.85
C VAL A 543 -20.50 41.64 -10.77
N TRP A 544 -20.52 40.65 -11.66
CA TRP A 544 -19.46 40.44 -12.65
C TRP A 544 -19.42 41.56 -13.68
N ASP A 545 -20.59 42.00 -14.13
CA ASP A 545 -20.74 43.02 -15.15
C ASP A 545 -21.97 43.89 -14.85
N LYS A 546 -21.73 45.15 -14.51
CA LYS A 546 -22.80 46.12 -14.20
C LYS A 546 -23.71 46.41 -15.40
N THR A 547 -23.27 46.10 -16.62
CA THR A 547 -24.04 46.34 -17.85
C THR A 547 -24.97 45.18 -18.22
N LYS A 548 -24.79 44.00 -17.62
CA LYS A 548 -25.61 42.82 -17.88
C LYS A 548 -26.84 42.78 -16.96
N PRO A 549 -27.93 42.13 -17.42
CA PRO A 549 -29.11 41.93 -16.59
C PRO A 549 -28.75 41.21 -15.28
N LEU A 550 -29.42 41.60 -14.20
CA LEU A 550 -29.26 41.01 -12.87
C LEU A 550 -29.91 39.62 -12.86
N ASN A 551 -29.11 38.59 -13.12
CA ASN A 551 -29.48 37.19 -12.97
C ASN A 551 -28.45 36.48 -12.08
N SER A 552 -28.73 35.23 -11.71
CA SER A 552 -27.87 34.45 -10.82
C SER A 552 -26.45 34.23 -11.36
N SER A 553 -26.23 34.30 -12.68
CA SER A 553 -24.90 34.17 -13.29
C SER A 553 -24.10 35.48 -13.28
N ASN A 554 -24.74 36.63 -13.10
CA ASN A 554 -24.08 37.94 -13.02
C ASN A 554 -23.86 38.43 -11.58
N VAL A 555 -24.60 37.90 -10.59
CA VAL A 555 -24.46 38.31 -9.19
C VAL A 555 -23.34 37.53 -8.50
N ILE A 556 -22.39 38.26 -7.91
CA ILE A 556 -21.29 37.68 -7.12
C ILE A 556 -21.70 37.59 -5.65
N CYS A 557 -22.22 38.68 -5.08
CA CYS A 557 -22.88 38.65 -3.77
C CYS A 557 -23.96 39.73 -3.64
N GLN A 558 -25.03 39.40 -2.90
CA GLN A 558 -26.20 40.27 -2.75
C GLN A 558 -25.97 41.41 -1.76
N THR A 559 -25.41 41.09 -0.60
CA THR A 559 -25.27 42.01 0.55
C THR A 559 -23.89 41.88 1.14
N GLY A 560 -23.50 42.80 2.04
CA GLY A 560 -22.28 42.66 2.83
C GLY A 560 -22.22 41.33 3.61
N MET A 561 -23.35 40.86 4.14
CA MET A 561 -23.43 39.57 4.86
C MET A 561 -23.19 38.39 3.92
N ASP A 562 -23.78 38.38 2.72
CA ASP A 562 -23.53 37.36 1.70
C ASP A 562 -22.07 37.37 1.25
N CYS A 563 -21.48 38.55 1.00
CA CYS A 563 -20.07 38.67 0.64
C CYS A 563 -19.14 38.15 1.75
N ALA A 564 -19.43 38.47 3.02
CA ALA A 564 -18.66 37.99 4.18
C ALA A 564 -18.74 36.46 4.35
N ARG A 565 -19.92 35.87 4.14
CA ARG A 565 -20.11 34.41 4.16
C ARG A 565 -19.37 33.73 3.01
N LYS A 566 -19.42 34.29 1.80
CA LYS A 566 -18.67 33.79 0.63
C LYS A 566 -17.16 33.93 0.80
N LEU A 567 -16.69 35.00 1.43
CA LEU A 567 -15.28 35.15 1.82
C LEU A 567 -14.84 34.05 2.78
N THR A 568 -15.65 33.79 3.81
CA THR A 568 -15.41 32.70 4.77
C THR A 568 -15.38 31.35 4.06
N LYS A 569 -16.35 31.09 3.17
CA LYS A 569 -16.40 29.87 2.35
C LYS A 569 -15.16 29.72 1.47
N ALA A 570 -14.70 30.77 0.79
CA ALA A 570 -13.52 30.70 -0.07
C ALA A 570 -12.27 30.27 0.71
N MET A 571 -12.08 30.78 1.93
CA MET A 571 -10.96 30.38 2.79
C MET A 571 -11.09 28.96 3.32
N VAL A 572 -12.31 28.52 3.65
CA VAL A 572 -12.62 27.13 4.01
C VAL A 572 -12.32 26.18 2.85
N ASP A 573 -12.69 26.56 1.62
CA ASP A 573 -12.44 25.77 0.41
C ASP A 573 -10.94 25.63 0.13
N LEU A 574 -10.15 26.71 0.31
CA LEU A 574 -8.68 26.63 0.21
C LEU A 574 -8.08 25.68 1.25
N TYR A 575 -8.57 25.73 2.49
CA TYR A 575 -8.17 24.79 3.53
C TYR A 575 -8.53 23.34 3.17
N ALA A 576 -9.76 23.09 2.70
CA ALA A 576 -10.20 21.76 2.30
C ALA A 576 -9.36 21.20 1.14
N VAL A 577 -9.08 22.00 0.12
CA VAL A 577 -8.21 21.63 -1.00
C VAL A 577 -6.79 21.30 -0.52
N SER A 578 -6.25 22.09 0.42
CA SER A 578 -4.89 21.90 0.92
C SER A 578 -4.62 20.52 1.54
N LYS A 579 -5.66 19.82 2.01
CA LYS A 579 -5.54 18.47 2.61
C LYS A 579 -5.14 17.38 1.61
N TYR A 580 -5.46 17.57 0.33
CA TYR A 580 -5.19 16.61 -0.74
C TYR A 580 -4.50 17.25 -1.95
N ALA A 581 -3.96 18.46 -1.78
CA ALA A 581 -3.36 19.22 -2.87
C ALA A 581 -2.17 18.46 -3.49
N ASP A 582 -1.33 17.81 -2.67
CA ASP A 582 -0.18 17.05 -3.19
C ASP A 582 -0.59 15.84 -4.06
N ALA A 583 -1.79 15.26 -3.83
CA ALA A 583 -2.30 14.14 -4.61
C ALA A 583 -2.98 14.54 -5.92
N PHE A 584 -3.74 15.64 -5.93
CA PHE A 584 -4.58 16.03 -7.07
C PHE A 584 -4.07 17.25 -7.82
N LEU A 585 -3.21 18.05 -7.20
CA LEU A 585 -2.59 19.24 -7.76
C LEU A 585 -1.06 19.14 -7.66
N PRO A 586 -0.44 18.01 -8.04
CA PRO A 586 1.00 17.84 -7.89
C PRO A 586 1.73 18.92 -8.67
N VAL A 587 2.76 19.50 -8.06
CA VAL A 587 3.54 20.59 -8.65
C VAL A 587 4.90 20.12 -9.17
N SER A 588 5.17 18.82 -9.11
CA SER A 588 6.42 18.23 -9.56
C SER A 588 6.39 17.93 -11.06
N SER A 589 7.53 18.15 -11.71
CA SER A 589 7.76 17.75 -13.10
C SER A 589 8.18 16.26 -13.20
N THR A 590 7.73 15.43 -12.25
CA THR A 590 8.07 14.01 -12.18
C THR A 590 6.81 13.18 -12.02
N VAL A 591 6.80 12.01 -12.66
CA VAL A 591 5.69 11.05 -12.60
C VAL A 591 5.34 10.68 -11.15
N ALA A 592 4.06 10.67 -10.80
CA ALA A 592 3.62 10.28 -9.46
C ALA A 592 3.84 8.78 -9.19
N SER A 593 4.18 8.43 -7.94
CA SER A 593 4.49 7.06 -7.53
C SER A 593 3.72 6.55 -6.30
N PRO A 594 2.38 6.52 -6.33
CA PRO A 594 1.57 6.15 -5.17
C PRO A 594 1.65 4.65 -4.82
N ASP A 595 1.70 4.32 -3.54
CA ASP A 595 1.71 2.94 -3.01
C ASP A 595 0.30 2.31 -3.00
N ILE A 596 -0.40 2.30 -4.14
CA ILE A 596 -1.81 1.86 -4.21
C ILE A 596 -2.01 0.44 -3.68
N PHE A 597 -1.14 -0.51 -4.04
CA PHE A 597 -1.26 -1.91 -3.59
C PHE A 597 -0.66 -2.18 -2.19
N ASN A 598 0.06 -1.22 -1.59
CA ASN A 598 0.74 -1.38 -0.31
C ASN A 598 0.12 -0.50 0.78
N PRO A 599 -0.88 -0.99 1.54
CA PRO A 599 -1.54 -0.20 2.58
C PRO A 599 -0.74 -0.01 3.86
N TYR A 600 0.53 -0.44 3.91
CA TYR A 600 1.36 -0.37 5.10
C TYR A 600 2.56 0.58 4.95
N ALA A 601 2.80 1.16 3.77
CA ALA A 601 3.83 2.17 3.55
C ALA A 601 3.66 3.37 4.50
N ASP A 602 2.49 3.98 4.50
CA ASP A 602 2.12 5.10 5.36
C ASP A 602 1.95 4.69 6.83
N LEU A 603 1.28 3.57 7.11
CA LEU A 603 1.03 3.11 8.48
C LEU A 603 2.32 2.82 9.25
N LYS A 604 3.33 2.26 8.58
CA LYS A 604 4.64 2.02 9.19
C LYS A 604 5.44 3.31 9.32
N ALA A 605 5.51 4.14 8.27
CA ALA A 605 6.21 5.42 8.32
C ALA A 605 5.70 6.32 9.45
N CYS A 606 4.39 6.35 9.68
CA CYS A 606 3.75 7.10 10.75
C CYS A 606 3.67 6.37 12.10
N LYS A 607 4.30 5.19 12.23
CA LYS A 607 4.30 4.36 13.45
C LYS A 607 2.90 3.98 13.97
N ILE A 608 1.90 3.98 13.08
CA ILE A 608 0.52 3.54 13.38
C ILE A 608 0.49 2.02 13.52
N TYR A 609 1.31 1.32 12.74
CA TYR A 609 1.49 -0.12 12.83
C TYR A 609 2.94 -0.50 13.11
N ASP A 610 3.13 -1.50 13.97
CA ASP A 610 4.45 -2.02 14.34
C ASP A 610 4.52 -3.53 14.07
N PRO A 611 5.23 -3.97 12.99
CA PRO A 611 5.27 -5.38 12.59
C PRO A 611 6.05 -6.27 13.58
N TRP A 612 6.85 -5.70 14.47
CA TRP A 612 7.67 -6.43 15.43
C TRP A 612 7.03 -6.49 16.83
N PHE A 613 5.84 -5.90 17.00
CA PHE A 613 5.19 -5.86 18.30
C PHE A 613 4.89 -7.25 18.86
N GLN A 614 4.26 -8.15 18.08
CA GLN A 614 3.92 -9.49 18.58
C GLN A 614 5.17 -10.31 18.90
N THR A 615 6.23 -10.20 18.10
CA THR A 615 7.51 -10.86 18.41
C THR A 615 8.11 -10.36 19.72
N ARG A 616 8.10 -9.04 19.96
CA ARG A 616 8.59 -8.48 21.23
C ARG A 616 7.68 -8.82 22.41
N ARG A 617 6.35 -8.84 22.20
CA ARG A 617 5.37 -9.26 23.21
C ARG A 617 5.57 -10.73 23.60
N ALA A 618 5.75 -11.63 22.64
CA ALA A 618 6.03 -13.04 22.88
C ALA A 618 7.32 -13.23 23.70
N ASN A 619 8.40 -12.53 23.35
CA ASN A 619 9.65 -12.57 24.10
C ASN A 619 9.47 -12.03 25.53
N LYS A 620 8.84 -10.85 25.71
CA LYS A 620 8.59 -10.26 27.03
C LYS A 620 7.69 -11.14 27.90
N ARG A 621 6.67 -11.76 27.30
CA ARG A 621 5.79 -12.70 27.98
C ARG A 621 6.55 -13.95 28.42
N LEU A 622 7.42 -14.50 27.56
CA LEU A 622 8.28 -15.63 27.94
C LEU A 622 9.17 -15.27 29.14
N PHE A 623 9.83 -14.11 29.14
CA PHE A 623 10.64 -13.67 30.28
C PHE A 623 9.81 -13.50 31.56
N ALA A 624 8.60 -12.92 31.46
CA ALA A 624 7.70 -12.79 32.60
C ALA A 624 7.23 -14.16 33.11
N ASP A 625 6.84 -15.07 32.21
CA ASP A 625 6.42 -16.42 32.55
C ASP A 625 7.56 -17.25 33.16
N LEU A 626 8.81 -17.10 32.69
CA LEU A 626 10.00 -17.72 33.29
C LEU A 626 10.28 -17.17 34.69
N THR A 627 10.18 -15.85 34.87
CA THR A 627 10.36 -15.20 36.17
C THR A 627 9.29 -15.68 37.16
N SER A 628 8.03 -15.73 36.71
CA SER A 628 6.92 -16.32 37.47
C SER A 628 7.16 -17.79 37.78
N THR A 629 7.73 -18.58 36.85
CA THR A 629 8.04 -20.00 37.06
C THR A 629 9.09 -20.20 38.16
N VAL A 630 10.12 -19.34 38.22
CA VAL A 630 11.13 -19.37 39.29
C VAL A 630 10.52 -18.98 40.64
N LEU A 631 9.72 -17.91 40.69
CA LEU A 631 9.02 -17.48 41.90
C LEU A 631 8.03 -18.55 42.40
N PHE A 632 7.36 -19.24 41.49
CA PHE A 632 6.44 -20.34 41.78
C PHE A 632 7.16 -21.59 42.29
N GLY A 633 8.37 -21.85 41.76
CA GLY A 633 9.22 -22.95 42.21
C GLY A 633 9.70 -22.80 43.65
N TRP A 634 9.91 -21.57 44.13
CA TRP A 634 10.47 -21.26 45.45
C TRP A 634 9.39 -21.13 46.56
N ASN A 635 8.20 -20.62 46.24
CA ASN A 635 7.20 -20.27 47.26
C ASN A 635 6.25 -21.43 47.63
N ALA A 636 5.92 -21.55 48.93
CA ALA A 636 4.93 -22.51 49.43
C ALA A 636 3.50 -22.21 48.97
N LEU A 637 3.20 -20.92 48.71
CA LEU A 637 1.98 -20.44 48.07
C LEU A 637 2.25 -20.13 46.60
N PRO A 638 1.77 -20.96 45.66
CA PRO A 638 1.96 -20.71 44.25
C PRO A 638 1.20 -19.47 43.76
N LEU A 639 1.92 -18.36 43.59
CA LEU A 639 1.42 -17.14 42.94
C LEU A 639 1.94 -17.08 41.50
N TYR A 640 1.04 -17.05 40.54
CA TYR A 640 1.34 -16.92 39.12
C TYR A 640 0.87 -15.55 38.61
N ILE A 641 1.79 -14.81 38.00
CA ILE A 641 1.49 -13.53 37.36
C ILE A 641 1.56 -13.75 35.85
N ASP A 642 0.40 -13.69 35.19
CA ASP A 642 0.33 -13.64 33.73
C ASP A 642 0.31 -12.17 33.31
N VAL A 643 1.31 -11.80 32.53
CA VAL A 643 1.48 -10.44 32.05
C VAL A 643 1.09 -10.38 30.60
N ASP A 644 0.19 -9.45 30.27
CA ASP A 644 -0.12 -9.11 28.90
C ASP A 644 0.22 -7.65 28.58
N PHE A 645 0.54 -7.39 27.32
CA PHE A 645 0.96 -6.08 26.83
C PHE A 645 0.03 -5.63 25.72
N THR A 646 -0.57 -4.45 25.87
CA THR A 646 -1.31 -3.82 24.77
C THR A 646 -0.34 -3.15 23.81
N ALA A 647 -0.64 -3.20 22.51
CA ALA A 647 0.14 -2.47 21.51
C ALA A 647 0.11 -0.96 21.81
N PRO A 648 1.22 -0.23 21.57
CA PRO A 648 1.16 1.22 21.54
C PRO A 648 0.18 1.64 20.44
N LYS A 649 -0.62 2.68 20.70
CA LYS A 649 -1.61 3.19 19.74
C LYS A 649 -1.30 4.64 19.43
N VAL A 650 -1.21 4.99 18.14
CA VAL A 650 -1.18 6.39 17.72
C VAL A 650 -2.57 6.97 17.95
N THR A 651 -2.65 8.04 18.74
CA THR A 651 -3.91 8.72 19.06
C THR A 651 -4.18 9.89 18.14
N SER A 652 -3.13 10.55 17.65
CA SER A 652 -3.21 11.64 16.69
C SER A 652 -1.86 11.87 16.02
N LEU A 653 -1.89 12.56 14.88
CA LEU A 653 -0.70 13.04 14.20
C LEU A 653 -0.60 14.55 14.43
N GLN A 654 0.43 14.99 15.14
CA GLN A 654 0.72 16.40 15.33
C GLN A 654 1.37 16.93 14.06
N GLN A 655 0.76 17.96 13.46
CA GLN A 655 1.27 18.52 12.21
C GLN A 655 2.36 19.56 12.52
N LEU A 656 3.48 19.44 11.83
CA LEU A 656 4.64 20.33 11.87
C LEU A 656 4.92 20.81 10.44
N ILE A 657 5.37 22.05 10.29
CA ILE A 657 5.72 22.60 8.98
C ILE A 657 7.24 22.73 8.89
N GLU A 658 7.82 21.96 7.98
CA GLU A 658 9.25 21.97 7.70
C GLU A 658 9.46 22.24 6.21
N ASN A 659 10.21 23.29 5.88
CA ASN A 659 10.55 23.69 4.49
C ASN A 659 9.34 23.92 3.55
N GLY A 660 8.17 24.23 4.10
CA GLY A 660 6.92 24.43 3.33
C GLY A 660 6.19 23.13 2.99
N THR A 661 6.52 22.03 3.70
CA THR A 661 5.85 20.73 3.67
C THR A 661 5.31 20.39 5.06
N VAL A 662 4.19 19.68 5.12
CA VAL A 662 3.63 19.22 6.40
C VAL A 662 4.23 17.87 6.75
N LYS A 663 5.00 17.82 7.83
CA LYS A 663 5.47 16.59 8.47
C LYS A 663 4.56 16.25 9.65
N PHE A 664 4.49 14.98 9.99
CA PHE A 664 3.66 14.53 11.12
C PHE A 664 4.49 13.83 12.18
N ASP A 665 4.29 14.22 13.43
CA ASP A 665 4.83 13.54 14.60
C ASP A 665 3.71 12.78 15.33
N PRO A 666 3.80 11.44 15.48
CA PRO A 666 2.76 10.67 16.12
C PRO A 666 2.71 10.89 17.63
N ALA A 667 1.53 11.27 18.14
CA ALA A 667 1.21 11.17 19.56
C ALA A 667 0.86 9.72 19.91
N ILE A 668 1.67 9.08 20.76
CA ILE A 668 1.57 7.65 21.06
C ILE A 668 1.06 7.43 22.48
N GLN A 669 -0.04 6.70 22.61
CA GLN A 669 -0.43 6.08 23.86
C GLN A 669 0.50 4.88 24.14
N LYS A 670 1.33 5.01 25.18
CA LYS A 670 2.28 3.96 25.58
C LYS A 670 1.58 2.63 25.87
N SER A 671 2.27 1.53 25.57
CA SER A 671 1.81 0.17 25.88
C SER A 671 1.47 0.04 27.36
N LYS A 672 0.29 -0.51 27.69
CA LYS A 672 -0.10 -0.79 29.07
C LYS A 672 0.22 -2.25 29.39
N MET A 673 0.81 -2.46 30.56
CA MET A 673 0.98 -3.79 31.12
C MET A 673 -0.28 -4.16 31.87
N GLN A 674 -0.89 -5.27 31.51
CA GLN A 674 -2.06 -5.85 32.17
C GLN A 674 -1.58 -7.07 32.95
N TYR A 675 -1.76 -7.03 34.27
CA TYR A 675 -1.39 -8.13 35.15
C TYR A 675 -2.65 -8.90 35.51
N SER A 676 -2.65 -10.22 35.31
CA SER A 676 -3.60 -11.11 35.96
C SER A 676 -2.85 -11.99 36.95
N VAL A 677 -3.33 -12.03 38.18
CA VAL A 677 -2.72 -12.80 39.27
C VAL A 677 -3.59 -14.02 39.52
N LEU A 678 -2.97 -15.19 39.50
CA LEU A 678 -3.57 -16.47 39.88
C LEU A 678 -2.87 -16.97 41.14
N ALA A 679 -3.61 -17.18 42.22
CA ALA A 679 -3.11 -17.78 43.45
C ALA A 679 -3.67 -19.20 43.56
N ASP A 680 -2.81 -20.22 43.55
CA ASP A 680 -3.19 -21.62 43.74
C ASP A 680 -2.99 -22.00 45.21
N PHE A 681 -4.10 -22.32 45.88
CA PHE A 681 -4.16 -22.74 47.28
C PHE A 681 -4.10 -24.26 47.43
N GLY A 682 -4.12 -25.01 46.32
CA GLY A 682 -4.15 -26.47 46.31
C GLY A 682 -3.16 -27.18 47.24
N PRO A 683 -1.89 -26.73 47.30
CA PRO A 683 -0.90 -27.33 48.19
C PRO A 683 -1.16 -27.08 49.69
N LEU A 684 -1.86 -26.01 50.06
CA LEU A 684 -2.15 -25.69 51.47
C LEU A 684 -3.42 -26.38 51.98
N VAL A 685 -4.43 -26.55 51.13
CA VAL A 685 -5.74 -27.09 51.53
C VAL A 685 -5.95 -28.57 51.15
N GLY A 686 -4.95 -29.22 50.53
CA GLY A 686 -5.04 -30.63 50.10
C GLY A 686 -6.02 -30.88 48.95
N ALA A 687 -6.62 -29.82 48.38
CA ALA A 687 -7.60 -29.86 47.29
C ALA A 687 -7.30 -28.74 46.27
N PRO A 688 -7.20 -29.00 44.95
CA PRO A 688 -6.68 -28.01 43.99
C PRO A 688 -7.65 -26.83 43.76
N CYS A 689 -7.52 -25.79 44.58
CA CYS A 689 -8.32 -24.57 44.54
C CYS A 689 -7.46 -23.38 44.14
N ALA A 690 -7.89 -22.56 43.17
CA ALA A 690 -7.18 -21.32 42.83
C ALA A 690 -8.14 -20.17 42.59
N VAL A 691 -7.59 -18.97 42.75
CA VAL A 691 -8.29 -17.71 42.56
C VAL A 691 -7.51 -16.90 41.53
N SER A 692 -8.16 -16.51 40.43
CA SER A 692 -7.64 -15.56 39.44
C SER A 692 -8.33 -14.22 39.60
N ILE A 693 -7.51 -13.18 39.69
CA ILE A 693 -7.93 -11.79 39.58
C ILE A 693 -7.41 -11.28 38.25
N ALA A 694 -8.33 -10.93 37.34
CA ALA A 694 -7.99 -10.39 36.03
C ALA A 694 -8.63 -9.01 35.83
N PRO A 695 -7.89 -8.07 35.22
CA PRO A 695 -8.38 -6.71 34.97
C PRO A 695 -9.36 -6.61 33.80
N ASN A 696 -9.66 -7.72 33.09
CA ASN A 696 -10.59 -7.81 31.97
C ASN A 696 -11.57 -8.99 32.17
N SER A 697 -12.81 -8.86 31.67
CA SER A 697 -13.89 -9.85 31.82
C SER A 697 -13.80 -11.10 30.94
N ALA A 698 -12.90 -11.13 29.96
CA ALA A 698 -12.92 -12.11 28.86
C ALA A 698 -11.86 -13.23 28.92
N LYS A 699 -11.05 -13.31 29.99
CA LYS A 699 -10.04 -14.39 30.09
C LYS A 699 -10.72 -15.66 30.65
N ALA A 700 -10.85 -16.70 29.82
CA ALA A 700 -11.32 -18.00 30.26
C ALA A 700 -10.45 -18.53 31.42
N PHE A 701 -11.08 -18.85 32.54
CA PHE A 701 -10.44 -19.40 33.72
C PHE A 701 -10.14 -20.89 33.48
N ASN A 702 -9.02 -21.20 32.80
CA ASN A 702 -8.62 -22.57 32.49
C ASN A 702 -7.63 -23.12 33.52
N PHE A 703 -8.11 -24.08 34.31
CA PHE A 703 -7.39 -24.76 35.39
C PHE A 703 -6.68 -26.00 34.83
N TYR A 704 -5.38 -25.88 34.53
CA TYR A 704 -4.49 -26.93 34.01
C TYR A 704 -4.91 -27.59 32.67
N ALA A 705 -3.96 -28.27 32.01
CA ALA A 705 -4.12 -28.82 30.66
C ALA A 705 -4.78 -30.22 30.63
N PHE A 706 -5.34 -30.71 31.74
CA PHE A 706 -5.87 -32.07 31.86
C PHE A 706 -7.32 -32.04 32.37
N ASN A 707 -8.19 -32.81 31.71
CA ASN A 707 -9.63 -32.89 31.98
C ASN A 707 -9.91 -33.43 33.40
N GLY A 708 -10.55 -32.62 34.24
CA GLY A 708 -11.07 -33.00 35.55
C GLY A 708 -12.39 -32.29 35.86
N ILE A 709 -13.11 -32.71 36.90
CA ILE A 709 -14.36 -32.08 37.34
C ILE A 709 -14.00 -30.73 37.98
N THR A 710 -14.56 -29.64 37.45
CA THR A 710 -14.29 -28.26 37.90
C THR A 710 -15.58 -27.60 38.39
N MET A 711 -15.55 -27.02 39.60
CA MET A 711 -16.58 -26.08 40.06
C MET A 711 -15.98 -24.68 40.04
N ASN A 712 -16.45 -23.85 39.11
CA ASN A 712 -15.93 -22.49 38.88
C ASN A 712 -17.01 -21.45 39.22
N TYR A 713 -16.63 -20.42 39.97
CA TYR A 713 -17.42 -19.22 40.22
C TYR A 713 -16.68 -18.00 39.66
N CYS A 714 -17.27 -17.35 38.66
CA CYS A 714 -16.74 -16.13 38.06
C CYS A 714 -17.73 -14.98 38.26
N LYS A 715 -17.29 -13.91 38.93
CA LYS A 715 -18.01 -12.63 38.99
C LYS A 715 -17.30 -11.62 38.10
N SER A 716 -17.89 -11.34 36.95
CA SER A 716 -17.47 -10.28 36.03
C SER A 716 -18.33 -9.04 36.25
N ARG A 717 -17.72 -7.86 36.40
CA ARG A 717 -18.40 -6.59 36.12
C ARG A 717 -18.06 -6.21 34.68
N SER A 718 -18.99 -6.38 33.75
CA SER A 718 -18.83 -5.97 32.36
C SER A 718 -19.94 -5.01 31.97
N ASP A 719 -19.62 -3.72 31.90
CA ASP A 719 -20.31 -2.82 30.96
C ASP A 719 -19.50 -2.88 29.67
N GLY A 720 -19.98 -3.64 28.68
CA GLY A 720 -19.38 -3.72 27.36
C GLY A 720 -19.18 -5.15 26.88
N THR A 721 -20.11 -5.62 26.05
CA THR A 721 -19.91 -6.73 25.11
C THR A 721 -18.93 -6.28 24.03
N ALA A 722 -17.69 -6.76 24.07
CA ALA A 722 -16.82 -6.77 22.90
C ALA A 722 -17.03 -8.12 22.19
N ILE A 723 -17.89 -8.12 21.17
CA ILE A 723 -18.01 -9.23 20.22
C ILE A 723 -16.98 -8.96 19.13
N GLY A 724 -15.96 -9.82 19.02
CA GLY A 724 -15.17 -9.91 17.80
C GLY A 724 -16.04 -10.54 16.71
N GLY A 725 -16.71 -9.69 15.93
CA GLY A 725 -17.34 -10.05 14.66
C GLY A 725 -16.52 -9.50 13.50
N GLU A 726 -16.70 -10.09 12.32
CA GLU A 726 -16.04 -9.74 11.06
C GLU A 726 -15.97 -8.21 10.80
N ASN A 727 -14.89 -7.79 10.13
CA ASN A 727 -14.51 -6.40 9.80
C ASN A 727 -13.89 -5.57 10.92
N GLY A 728 -12.67 -5.95 11.34
CA GLY A 728 -11.48 -5.08 11.48
C GLY A 728 -11.50 -3.83 12.37
N SER A 729 -12.64 -3.39 12.90
CA SER A 729 -12.76 -2.23 13.76
C SER A 729 -12.88 -2.71 15.21
N VAL A 730 -11.84 -2.45 15.99
CA VAL A 730 -11.92 -2.57 17.45
C VAL A 730 -12.43 -1.23 17.96
N ASP A 731 -13.73 -1.14 18.21
CA ASP A 731 -14.30 0.02 18.88
C ASP A 731 -13.81 0.04 20.34
N ASN A 732 -13.09 1.11 20.70
CA ASN A 732 -12.32 1.21 21.94
C ASN A 732 -13.01 2.15 22.93
N LYS A 733 -14.18 1.79 23.43
CA LYS A 733 -14.44 2.11 24.84
C LYS A 733 -13.62 1.12 25.64
N VAL A 734 -12.67 1.59 26.45
CA VAL A 734 -11.98 0.72 27.42
C VAL A 734 -13.01 0.39 28.51
N PRO A 735 -13.62 -0.80 28.55
CA PRO A 735 -14.49 -1.12 29.66
C PRO A 735 -13.60 -1.22 30.91
N LYS A 736 -13.97 -0.53 31.99
CA LYS A 736 -13.37 -0.76 33.32
C LYS A 736 -13.91 -2.08 33.87
N ALA A 737 -13.61 -3.20 33.21
CA ALA A 737 -14.21 -4.49 33.50
C ALA A 737 -13.29 -5.39 34.32
N ARG A 738 -13.41 -5.36 35.65
CA ARG A 738 -12.68 -6.31 36.52
C ARG A 738 -13.43 -7.64 36.60
N SER A 739 -12.71 -8.76 36.48
CA SER A 739 -13.25 -10.10 36.78
C SER A 739 -12.52 -10.75 37.94
N TYR A 740 -13.30 -11.40 38.79
CA TYR A 740 -12.83 -12.25 39.87
C TYR A 740 -13.36 -13.64 39.60
N CYS A 741 -12.46 -14.58 39.30
CA CYS A 741 -12.80 -15.97 39.05
C CYS A 741 -12.10 -16.83 40.10
N GLY A 742 -12.85 -17.63 40.83
CA GLY A 742 -12.33 -18.66 41.73
C GLY A 742 -12.90 -20.01 41.34
N GLY A 743 -12.08 -21.05 41.40
CA GLY A 743 -12.57 -22.40 41.14
C GLY A 743 -11.70 -23.44 41.78
N CYS A 744 -12.32 -24.57 42.11
CA CYS A 744 -11.63 -25.76 42.59
C CYS A 744 -11.82 -26.89 41.56
N SER A 745 -10.74 -27.58 41.25
CA SER A 745 -10.72 -28.72 40.33
C SER A 745 -10.04 -29.90 40.98
N ILE A 746 -10.49 -31.13 40.73
CA ILE A 746 -9.74 -32.32 41.17
C ILE A 746 -8.87 -32.76 39.99
N ASN A 747 -7.55 -32.65 40.12
CA ASN A 747 -6.57 -33.06 39.10
C ASN A 747 -5.48 -33.94 39.72
N PHE A 748 -5.11 -35.00 39.02
CA PHE A 748 -4.04 -35.94 39.37
C PHE A 748 -2.71 -35.26 39.72
N VAL A 749 -2.37 -34.14 39.05
CA VAL A 749 -1.17 -33.33 39.37
C VAL A 749 -1.29 -32.65 40.74
N GLY A 750 -2.48 -32.19 41.12
CA GLY A 750 -2.74 -31.61 42.44
C GLY A 750 -2.69 -32.65 43.57
N VAL A 751 -3.17 -33.87 43.30
CA VAL A 751 -3.13 -34.99 44.26
C VAL A 751 -1.70 -35.52 44.45
N THR A 752 -0.95 -35.69 43.36
CA THR A 752 0.45 -36.16 43.40
C THR A 752 1.40 -35.10 43.97
N SER A 753 1.17 -33.81 43.71
CA SER A 753 1.97 -32.73 44.30
C SER A 753 1.62 -32.43 45.76
N GLY A 754 0.37 -32.62 46.19
CA GLY A 754 -0.02 -32.61 47.60
C GLY A 754 0.61 -33.78 48.37
N ALA A 755 0.64 -34.97 47.78
CA ALA A 755 1.30 -36.15 48.35
C ALA A 755 2.84 -35.98 48.43
N ALA A 756 3.46 -35.33 47.43
CA ALA A 756 4.90 -35.05 47.43
C ALA A 756 5.31 -34.01 48.49
N MET A 757 4.46 -33.03 48.80
CA MET A 757 4.73 -32.07 49.88
C MET A 757 4.49 -32.66 51.28
N ALA A 758 3.60 -33.65 51.40
CA ALA A 758 3.38 -34.37 52.66
C ALA A 758 4.48 -35.38 52.99
N THR A 759 5.29 -35.81 52.02
CA THR A 759 6.30 -36.88 52.17
C THR A 759 7.76 -36.41 52.16
N ALA A 760 8.03 -35.17 51.74
CA ALA A 760 9.40 -34.64 51.67
C ALA A 760 9.62 -33.46 52.63
N ASN A 761 10.10 -33.76 53.84
CA ASN A 761 10.93 -32.80 54.58
C ASN A 761 12.19 -32.54 53.72
N ALA A 762 12.45 -31.27 53.41
CA ALA A 762 13.60 -30.76 52.65
C ALA A 762 13.50 -30.78 51.12
N LEU A 763 12.85 -29.76 50.56
CA LEU A 763 13.47 -28.71 49.72
C LEU A 763 12.38 -27.67 49.37
N PRO A 764 12.67 -26.35 49.40
CA PRO A 764 11.71 -25.31 49.01
C PRO A 764 11.43 -25.28 47.49
N ILE A 765 11.85 -26.30 46.73
CA ILE A 765 11.76 -26.36 45.28
C ILE A 765 11.03 -27.64 44.86
N ASN A 766 9.88 -27.48 44.19
CA ASN A 766 9.15 -28.61 43.59
C ASN A 766 9.53 -28.77 42.10
N PRO A 767 10.40 -29.73 41.73
CA PRO A 767 10.94 -29.85 40.37
C PRO A 767 9.88 -30.24 39.33
N ILE A 768 8.83 -30.99 39.72
CA ILE A 768 7.74 -31.39 38.83
C ILE A 768 6.90 -30.15 38.45
N LYS A 769 6.59 -29.30 39.44
CA LYS A 769 5.90 -28.02 39.19
C LYS A 769 6.74 -27.13 38.29
N LEU A 770 8.03 -26.94 38.62
CA LEU A 770 8.94 -26.12 37.82
C LEU A 770 9.01 -26.61 36.36
N GLY A 771 9.08 -27.92 36.14
CA GLY A 771 9.06 -28.53 34.80
C GLY A 771 7.78 -28.23 34.02
N ILE A 772 6.60 -28.51 34.59
CA ILE A 772 5.30 -28.31 33.91
C ILE A 772 5.11 -26.86 33.48
N TYR A 773 5.43 -25.90 34.35
CA TYR A 773 5.28 -24.47 34.03
C TYR A 773 6.33 -23.99 33.04
N PHE A 774 7.56 -24.48 33.12
CA PHE A 774 8.58 -24.22 32.10
C PHE A 774 8.14 -24.69 30.71
N PHE A 775 7.63 -25.92 30.60
CA PHE A 775 7.09 -26.45 29.34
C PHE A 775 5.90 -25.63 28.84
N ARG A 776 4.97 -25.21 29.71
CA ARG A 776 3.84 -24.36 29.34
C ARG A 776 4.29 -22.99 28.83
N SER A 777 5.30 -22.39 29.45
CA SER A 777 5.90 -21.12 29.01
C SER A 777 6.51 -21.25 27.61
N ILE A 778 7.23 -22.34 27.34
CA ILE A 778 7.76 -22.67 26.01
C ILE A 778 6.63 -22.91 25.01
N GLN A 779 5.62 -23.70 25.37
CA GLN A 779 4.48 -23.99 24.48
C GLN A 779 3.75 -22.70 24.08
N ARG A 780 3.41 -21.83 25.05
CA ARG A 780 2.79 -20.53 24.77
C ARG A 780 3.67 -19.64 23.91
N PHE A 781 4.97 -19.65 24.13
CA PHE A 781 5.92 -18.93 23.29
C PHE A 781 5.92 -19.46 21.86
N VAL A 782 5.96 -20.78 21.68
CA VAL A 782 5.90 -21.44 20.37
C VAL A 782 4.57 -21.13 19.67
N ASP A 783 3.44 -21.21 20.37
CA ASP A 783 2.13 -20.91 19.79
C ASP A 783 1.98 -19.43 19.45
N ALA A 784 2.49 -18.53 20.29
CA ALA A 784 2.57 -17.10 19.96
C ALA A 784 3.44 -16.84 18.73
N LYS A 785 4.49 -17.67 18.51
CA LYS A 785 5.37 -17.60 17.33
C LYS A 785 4.78 -18.18 16.05
N LYS A 786 3.62 -18.86 16.13
CA LYS A 786 2.86 -19.39 14.99
C LYS A 786 1.79 -18.42 14.46
N ASP A 787 1.70 -17.19 14.97
CA ASP A 787 0.75 -16.19 14.47
C ASP A 787 1.05 -15.82 13.01
N LYS A 788 0.29 -16.44 12.09
CA LYS A 788 0.43 -16.30 10.64
C LYS A 788 0.11 -14.90 10.12
N VAL A 789 -0.46 -14.02 10.95
CA VAL A 789 -0.93 -12.70 10.53
C VAL A 789 0.00 -11.59 11.05
N ASN A 790 0.44 -11.67 12.30
CA ASN A 790 1.20 -10.60 12.95
C ASN A 790 2.70 -10.85 13.10
N ILE A 791 3.18 -12.03 12.74
CA ILE A 791 4.61 -12.30 12.69
C ILE A 791 5.05 -12.21 11.24
N PRO A 792 6.09 -11.43 10.90
CA PRO A 792 6.55 -11.31 9.52
C PRO A 792 6.82 -12.69 8.91
N MET A 793 6.04 -13.03 7.88
CA MET A 793 6.18 -14.24 7.07
C MET A 793 6.12 -13.88 5.59
N SER A 794 7.01 -14.49 4.83
CA SER A 794 7.05 -14.35 3.38
C SER A 794 7.30 -15.68 2.70
N SER A 795 6.83 -15.77 1.47
CA SER A 795 7.14 -16.84 0.53
C SER A 795 7.54 -16.24 -0.81
N ASP A 796 8.51 -16.86 -1.47
CA ASP A 796 9.02 -16.45 -2.78
C ASP A 796 8.67 -17.55 -3.79
N VAL A 797 7.60 -17.36 -4.55
CA VAL A 797 7.08 -18.38 -5.45
C VAL A 797 7.69 -18.23 -6.84
N ASN A 798 8.33 -19.29 -7.34
CA ASN A 798 8.77 -19.35 -8.72
C ASN A 798 7.66 -19.98 -9.60
N LEU A 799 7.01 -19.16 -10.43
CA LEU A 799 5.86 -19.57 -11.24
C LEU A 799 6.18 -20.71 -12.22
N GLN A 800 7.38 -20.73 -12.78
CA GLN A 800 7.80 -21.81 -13.67
C GLN A 800 7.84 -23.15 -12.95
N LYS A 801 8.47 -23.21 -11.76
CA LYS A 801 8.54 -24.45 -10.96
C LYS A 801 7.18 -24.93 -10.46
N VAL A 802 6.29 -23.98 -10.17
CA VAL A 802 4.89 -24.27 -9.82
C VAL A 802 4.16 -24.91 -11.00
N ALA A 803 4.30 -24.34 -12.21
CA ALA A 803 3.71 -24.90 -13.42
C ALA A 803 4.29 -26.27 -13.80
N GLU A 804 5.61 -26.45 -13.69
CA GLU A 804 6.28 -27.75 -13.90
C GLU A 804 5.77 -28.81 -12.91
N THR A 805 5.58 -28.44 -11.64
CA THR A 805 5.01 -29.33 -10.62
C THR A 805 3.55 -29.67 -10.93
N TYR A 806 2.74 -28.68 -11.31
CA TYR A 806 1.34 -28.87 -11.70
C TYR A 806 1.20 -29.87 -12.86
N GLN A 807 2.05 -29.75 -13.88
CA GLN A 807 2.09 -30.68 -15.00
C GLN A 807 2.57 -32.07 -14.57
N LYS A 808 3.64 -32.15 -13.76
CA LYS A 808 4.21 -33.42 -13.26
C LYS A 808 3.19 -34.27 -12.50
N TYR A 809 2.30 -33.64 -11.74
CA TYR A 809 1.27 -34.32 -10.95
C TYR A 809 -0.08 -34.43 -11.68
N GLY A 810 -0.17 -34.13 -12.98
CA GLY A 810 -1.39 -34.36 -13.75
C GLY A 810 -2.53 -33.36 -13.46
N GLY A 811 -2.17 -32.11 -13.12
CA GLY A 811 -3.14 -31.02 -12.99
C GLY A 811 -3.57 -30.69 -11.55
N TYR A 812 -2.78 -31.08 -10.55
CA TYR A 812 -2.95 -30.65 -9.15
C TYR A 812 -1.59 -30.41 -8.46
N ILE A 813 -1.59 -29.66 -7.36
CA ILE A 813 -0.42 -29.46 -6.50
C ILE A 813 -0.62 -30.23 -5.18
N PRO A 814 0.22 -31.22 -4.85
CA PRO A 814 0.16 -31.91 -3.56
C PRO A 814 0.46 -30.98 -2.37
N GLU A 815 -0.17 -31.22 -1.21
CA GLU A 815 0.03 -30.38 0.00
C GLU A 815 1.48 -30.35 0.48
N HIS A 816 2.19 -31.48 0.43
CA HIS A 816 3.61 -31.56 0.83
C HIS A 816 4.55 -30.71 -0.06
N CYS A 817 4.08 -30.26 -1.23
CA CYS A 817 4.82 -29.38 -2.12
C CYS A 817 4.67 -27.90 -1.76
N VAL A 818 3.65 -27.50 -0.99
CA VAL A 818 3.31 -26.09 -0.75
C VAL A 818 4.47 -25.32 -0.12
N GLU A 819 5.08 -25.88 0.94
CA GLU A 819 6.22 -25.27 1.62
C GLU A 819 7.45 -25.14 0.70
N GLN A 820 7.68 -26.14 -0.16
CA GLN A 820 8.82 -26.17 -1.08
C GLN A 820 8.65 -25.14 -2.20
N LEU A 821 7.47 -25.10 -2.82
CA LEU A 821 7.13 -24.13 -3.85
C LEU A 821 7.08 -22.71 -3.30
N GLY A 822 6.62 -22.52 -2.06
CA GLY A 822 6.67 -21.26 -1.33
C GLY A 822 8.08 -20.78 -0.99
N ALA A 823 9.08 -21.67 -1.01
CA ALA A 823 10.49 -21.32 -0.89
C ALA A 823 11.18 -21.10 -2.26
N GLY A 824 10.42 -21.13 -3.36
CA GLY A 824 10.93 -20.88 -4.71
C GLY A 824 11.70 -22.05 -5.31
N VAL A 825 11.56 -23.24 -4.72
CA VAL A 825 12.23 -24.48 -5.14
C VAL A 825 11.21 -25.49 -5.68
N GLY A 826 11.68 -26.50 -6.41
CA GLY A 826 10.79 -27.52 -6.99
C GLY A 826 10.23 -28.47 -5.93
N CYS A 827 9.22 -29.28 -6.28
CA CYS A 827 8.69 -30.27 -5.34
C CYS A 827 9.45 -31.60 -5.37
N TYR A 828 9.98 -31.97 -4.20
CA TYR A 828 10.71 -33.22 -3.93
C TYR A 828 10.25 -33.83 -2.60
N GLN A 829 10.92 -34.89 -2.13
CA GLN A 829 10.55 -35.58 -0.88
C GLN A 829 10.58 -34.67 0.35
N ASN A 830 11.49 -33.69 0.41
CA ASN A 830 11.55 -32.69 1.46
C ASN A 830 12.22 -31.39 1.00
N ILE A 831 12.07 -30.33 1.80
CA ILE A 831 12.60 -28.99 1.52
C ILE A 831 14.13 -28.96 1.35
N CYS A 832 14.88 -29.78 2.08
CA CYS A 832 16.33 -29.84 1.98
C CYS A 832 16.79 -30.38 0.63
N MET A 833 16.13 -31.43 0.12
CA MET A 833 16.40 -31.94 -1.23
C MET A 833 16.06 -30.90 -2.28
N ALA A 834 14.92 -30.24 -2.15
CA ALA A 834 14.50 -29.20 -3.09
C ALA A 834 15.50 -28.04 -3.17
N LYS A 835 16.03 -27.59 -2.02
CA LYS A 835 17.08 -26.55 -1.97
C LYS A 835 18.41 -27.04 -2.54
N ALA A 836 18.78 -28.29 -2.30
CA ALA A 836 20.00 -28.86 -2.87
C ALA A 836 19.92 -28.98 -4.40
N VAL A 837 18.78 -29.41 -4.93
CA VAL A 837 18.51 -29.42 -6.38
C VAL A 837 18.55 -28.02 -6.96
N ASP A 838 17.85 -27.05 -6.36
CA ASP A 838 17.87 -25.67 -6.83
C ASP A 838 19.29 -25.08 -6.86
N ALA A 839 20.08 -25.35 -5.82
CA ALA A 839 21.49 -24.93 -5.78
C ALA A 839 22.32 -25.60 -6.88
N PHE A 840 22.11 -26.90 -7.15
CA PHE A 840 22.77 -27.61 -8.24
C PHE A 840 22.42 -27.04 -9.61
N GLU A 841 21.14 -26.78 -9.89
CA GLU A 841 20.67 -26.23 -11.17
C GLU A 841 21.21 -24.81 -11.38
N LYS A 842 21.21 -23.97 -10.35
CA LYS A 842 21.80 -22.62 -10.40
C LYS A 842 23.30 -22.65 -10.64
N TYR A 843 24.00 -23.61 -10.05
CA TYR A 843 25.45 -23.72 -10.17
C TYR A 843 25.89 -24.25 -11.54
N THR A 844 25.20 -25.27 -12.05
CA THR A 844 25.59 -25.97 -13.28
C THR A 844 24.89 -25.42 -14.53
N GLY A 845 23.78 -24.70 -14.37
CA GLY A 845 22.90 -24.31 -15.46
C GLY A 845 22.18 -25.49 -16.14
N LYS A 846 22.22 -26.69 -15.54
CA LYS A 846 21.63 -27.92 -16.10
C LYS A 846 20.47 -28.38 -15.23
N LYS A 847 19.38 -28.81 -15.88
CA LYS A 847 18.20 -29.35 -15.19
C LYS A 847 18.48 -30.71 -14.57
N VAL A 848 17.91 -30.91 -13.39
CA VAL A 848 17.90 -32.21 -12.71
C VAL A 848 16.79 -33.08 -13.28
N ILE A 849 17.11 -34.34 -13.55
CA ILE A 849 16.21 -35.35 -14.10
C ILE A 849 15.62 -36.19 -12.96
N ASP A 850 16.46 -36.63 -12.03
CA ASP A 850 16.05 -37.47 -10.90
C ASP A 850 16.99 -37.28 -9.69
N VAL A 851 16.49 -37.58 -8.49
CA VAL A 851 17.21 -37.41 -7.23
C VAL A 851 16.93 -38.56 -6.27
N ASN A 852 18.00 -39.20 -5.80
CA ASN A 852 17.93 -40.27 -4.81
C ASN A 852 18.73 -39.92 -3.56
N THR A 853 18.23 -40.30 -2.38
CA THR A 853 19.01 -40.22 -1.14
C THR A 853 20.00 -41.38 -1.07
N SER A 854 21.29 -41.06 -0.89
CA SER A 854 22.25 -42.07 -0.47
C SER A 854 22.10 -42.27 1.05
N ASN A 855 21.56 -43.42 1.46
CA ASN A 855 21.48 -43.81 2.87
C ASN A 855 22.91 -43.91 3.46
N SER A 856 23.36 -42.86 4.15
CA SER A 856 24.30 -43.01 5.27
C SER A 856 23.45 -43.23 6.52
N GLY A 857 23.68 -44.35 7.22
CA GLY A 857 22.79 -45.00 8.18
C GLY A 857 22.24 -44.15 9.35
N PRO A 858 21.35 -44.75 10.17
CA PRO A 858 20.64 -44.05 11.21
C PRO A 858 21.58 -43.86 12.40
N THR A 859 22.25 -42.72 12.52
CA THR A 859 22.72 -42.19 13.81
C THR A 859 23.33 -40.79 13.66
N SER A 860 22.93 -39.94 14.60
CA SER A 860 23.48 -38.62 14.94
C SER A 860 22.94 -37.40 14.16
N SER A 861 22.78 -36.35 14.94
CA SER A 861 22.42 -34.95 14.69
C SER A 861 23.33 -34.21 13.69
N SER A 862 23.86 -34.89 12.68
CA SER A 862 24.75 -34.27 11.70
C SER A 862 23.94 -33.37 10.75
N ILE A 863 24.30 -32.10 10.70
CA ILE A 863 23.70 -31.07 9.83
C ILE A 863 24.02 -31.37 8.34
N THR A 864 25.06 -32.16 8.09
CA THR A 864 25.57 -32.53 6.77
C THR A 864 24.80 -33.71 6.16
N LYS A 865 24.20 -33.50 4.99
CA LYS A 865 23.43 -34.49 4.22
C LYS A 865 24.06 -34.66 2.83
N THR A 866 23.85 -35.82 2.19
CA THR A 866 24.32 -36.11 0.82
C THR A 866 23.16 -36.60 -0.04
N ILE A 867 23.05 -36.10 -1.29
CA ILE A 867 22.09 -36.58 -2.28
C ILE A 867 22.80 -37.02 -3.56
N SER A 868 22.19 -37.96 -4.29
CA SER A 868 22.60 -38.37 -5.63
C SER A 868 21.68 -37.72 -6.66
N ILE A 869 22.25 -36.97 -7.60
CA ILE A 869 21.55 -36.17 -8.60
C ILE A 869 21.85 -36.74 -9.98
N LYS A 870 20.81 -37.14 -10.72
CA LYS A 870 20.90 -37.42 -12.16
C LYS A 870 20.52 -36.16 -12.92
N SER A 871 21.37 -35.69 -13.83
CA SER A 871 21.15 -34.43 -14.55
C SER A 871 21.63 -34.51 -15.99
N ALA A 872 21.23 -33.53 -16.81
CA ALA A 872 21.72 -33.38 -18.19
C ALA A 872 23.18 -32.88 -18.28
N LEU A 873 23.90 -32.80 -17.16
CA LEU A 873 25.31 -32.41 -17.12
C LEU A 873 26.23 -33.52 -17.64
N CYS A 874 25.89 -34.79 -17.38
CA CYS A 874 26.70 -35.95 -17.73
C CYS A 874 25.87 -37.24 -17.69
N ASP A 875 26.33 -38.29 -18.38
CA ASP A 875 25.72 -39.62 -18.36
C ASP A 875 26.11 -40.37 -17.07
N GLY A 876 25.50 -39.97 -15.95
CA GLY A 876 25.73 -40.56 -14.63
C GLY A 876 25.10 -39.79 -13.47
N GLU A 877 25.40 -40.22 -12.25
CA GLU A 877 24.95 -39.56 -11.02
C GLU A 877 26.05 -38.66 -10.43
N VAL A 878 25.63 -37.52 -9.90
CA VAL A 878 26.45 -36.56 -9.17
C VAL A 878 26.07 -36.57 -7.69
N LEU A 879 27.01 -36.88 -6.81
CA LEU A 879 26.79 -36.74 -5.37
C LEU A 879 27.00 -35.29 -4.95
N MET A 880 26.04 -34.74 -4.21
CA MET A 880 26.11 -33.39 -3.64
C MET A 880 26.02 -33.43 -2.12
N LYS A 881 27.03 -32.89 -1.43
CA LYS A 881 27.00 -32.63 0.01
C LYS A 881 26.46 -31.23 0.30
N PHE A 882 25.64 -31.11 1.33
CA PHE A 882 25.10 -29.84 1.80
C PHE A 882 24.75 -29.90 3.28
N ASN A 883 24.54 -28.74 3.89
CA ASN A 883 24.10 -28.59 5.26
C ASN A 883 22.66 -28.10 5.27
N CYS A 884 21.77 -28.79 5.98
CA CYS A 884 20.36 -28.40 6.04
C CYS A 884 19.69 -28.80 7.35
N THR A 885 19.07 -27.83 8.04
CA THR A 885 18.14 -28.11 9.15
C THR A 885 16.85 -28.75 8.63
N ASP A 886 16.16 -29.56 9.44
CA ASP A 886 14.96 -30.28 8.99
C ASP A 886 13.81 -29.34 8.58
N ASP A 887 13.77 -28.13 9.13
CA ASP A 887 12.85 -27.05 8.73
C ASP A 887 13.33 -26.25 7.49
N GLY A 888 14.44 -26.66 6.89
CA GLY A 888 15.04 -26.03 5.71
C GLY A 888 15.60 -24.63 5.93
N LYS A 889 15.47 -24.01 7.10
CA LYS A 889 15.80 -22.58 7.30
C LYS A 889 17.28 -22.28 7.23
N LYS A 890 18.13 -23.20 7.70
CA LYS A 890 19.58 -23.10 7.55
C LYS A 890 20.01 -24.07 6.47
N PHE A 891 20.18 -23.56 5.25
CA PHE A 891 20.73 -24.30 4.13
C PHE A 891 22.05 -23.66 3.69
N SER A 892 23.10 -24.46 3.56
CA SER A 892 24.34 -24.02 2.93
C SER A 892 24.97 -25.15 2.13
N THR A 893 25.65 -24.76 1.06
CA THR A 893 26.48 -25.65 0.26
C THR A 893 27.94 -25.42 0.63
N TYR A 894 28.79 -26.41 0.39
CA TYR A 894 30.24 -26.24 0.54
C TYR A 894 30.73 -25.39 -0.64
N GLU A 895 31.23 -24.17 -0.36
CA GLU A 895 31.63 -23.21 -1.39
C GLU A 895 32.74 -23.77 -2.31
N ARG A 896 32.65 -23.48 -3.61
CA ARG A 896 33.57 -23.86 -4.70
C ARG A 896 33.93 -25.36 -4.76
N PHE A 897 33.18 -26.12 -5.56
CA PHE A 897 33.46 -27.48 -6.05
C PHE A 897 33.73 -28.60 -5.01
N GLY A 898 33.94 -28.31 -3.72
CA GLY A 898 34.28 -29.31 -2.69
C GLY A 898 33.13 -30.22 -2.24
N GLY A 899 31.91 -29.99 -2.75
CA GLY A 899 30.71 -30.75 -2.40
C GLY A 899 30.12 -31.60 -3.53
N LEU A 900 30.63 -31.52 -4.77
CA LEU A 900 30.08 -32.23 -5.94
C LEU A 900 31.05 -33.33 -6.41
N TYR A 901 30.54 -34.54 -6.61
CA TYR A 901 31.34 -35.67 -7.08
C TYR A 901 30.63 -36.49 -8.15
N GLY A 902 31.23 -36.59 -9.34
CA GLY A 902 30.72 -37.46 -10.41
C GLY A 902 31.04 -38.93 -10.15
N ARG A 903 30.02 -39.81 -10.22
CA ARG A 903 30.24 -41.26 -10.10
C ARG A 903 30.92 -41.87 -11.33
N THR A 904 30.63 -41.36 -12.53
CA THR A 904 31.27 -41.82 -13.79
C THR A 904 32.48 -40.95 -14.14
N LYS A 905 33.39 -41.49 -14.96
CA LYS A 905 34.57 -40.74 -15.45
C LYS A 905 34.13 -39.48 -16.20
N GLU A 906 33.15 -39.62 -17.09
CA GLU A 906 32.54 -38.52 -17.83
C GLU A 906 31.96 -37.43 -16.91
N CYS A 907 31.24 -37.82 -15.84
CA CYS A 907 30.76 -36.85 -14.86
C CYS A 907 31.89 -36.16 -14.09
N ARG A 908 32.96 -36.89 -13.73
CA ARG A 908 34.14 -36.27 -13.06
C ARG A 908 34.84 -35.28 -13.97
N ASP A 909 34.97 -35.60 -15.24
CA ASP A 909 35.61 -34.75 -16.23
C ASP A 909 34.74 -33.52 -16.53
N ALA A 910 33.40 -33.67 -16.54
CA ALA A 910 32.46 -32.57 -16.73
C ALA A 910 32.37 -31.59 -15.53
N ILE A 911 32.53 -32.07 -14.30
CA ILE A 911 32.44 -31.26 -13.06
C ILE A 911 33.80 -30.62 -12.71
N GLY A 912 34.90 -31.21 -13.18
CA GLY A 912 36.26 -30.91 -12.73
C GLY A 912 36.59 -31.71 -11.46
N GLN A 913 37.71 -32.44 -11.47
CA GLN A 913 38.09 -33.28 -10.32
C GLN A 913 38.37 -32.43 -9.08
N ASN A 914 37.55 -32.56 -8.04
CA ASN A 914 37.92 -32.20 -6.68
C ASN A 914 37.61 -33.38 -5.76
N PHE A 915 38.67 -33.89 -5.14
CA PHE A 915 38.69 -35.09 -4.30
C PHE A 915 38.11 -34.78 -2.92
N TRP A 916 37.51 -35.78 -2.29
CA TRP A 916 37.07 -35.72 -0.90
C TRP A 916 38.30 -35.47 -0.01
N GLY A 917 38.43 -34.24 0.51
CA GLY A 917 39.29 -33.96 1.66
C GLY A 917 38.67 -34.58 2.91
N HIS A 918 39.50 -35.28 3.68
CA HIS A 918 39.16 -36.04 4.89
C HIS A 918 38.23 -35.34 5.88
#